data_AF-A0A938USU0-F1
#
_entry.id   AF-A0A938USU0-F1
#
_cell.length_a   1.000
_cell.length_b   1.000
_cell.length_c   1.000
_cell.angle_alpha   90.00
_cell.angle_beta   90.00
_cell.angle_gamma   90.00
#
_symmetry.space_group_name_H-M   'P 1'
#
loop_
_entity.id
_entity.type
_entity.pdbx_description
1 polymer ?
#
loop_
_entity_poly.entity_id
_entity_poly.type
_entity_poly.pdbx_seq_one_letter_code
_entity_poly.pdbx_strand_id
1 'polypeptide(L)'
;MARWSQYGCSVVQRAGRTLGVVALLTAIGCESEEQNLAAQKPGTIAPPASCAKSADCPAFDNTCLVPACTKGQCVAQLAKDGTPCDDGNLCNGADACAGGTCKAGDKALECSDGDACTGDTCNPKAGCVFAPLPSKCDDDQPCTVDVCAKGKCTNTAIDSATCDDGNECTVGDKCAAGKCTPGANKGCDDDNVCTTDSCDPDLGCIGKNNEAPCSDNDACTKGDECKDGECRAGKTVVSCDDGKPCTDDSCTKLKGCVNANTADGKACSDGDACTDGDACKAGTCSAGTALACGDSDVCTDDACDKAKGCTHANNTAKCEDGDVCSEGDACAAGKCAPGKAKNCDDANTCTSESCDPKSGCQLAATASPCDDANACTTGDACKDKACAAGAGKPDCDDKNPCTDDACDAKVGCTHTNNTATCDDGDAKTAGDVCAAGKCAGSIASDPTPTCATYCEAVTSACGTSGANAQYASLAECTSWCADLAMIFPGAAADKSGNTIGCRAYHAKLAKVDASSAATHCPHAGKTGGNMCGTWCENYCSLAQMNCMATLGFKNQGECMSTCNKAPVNSAVNDQTGYSVQCMIVQGGLAFNDPTICQSMTVVDGGIGKCKAPPKPQTVKVGTKNFAFDPADVTLNAGDSVEFALEAFHNAVEVDEATWMANGDTAKANGFKVEFGGTPTKVAFAKAGVYYYVCTPHVASKKMKGKITVK
;
A
#
# COMPACT_ATOMS: atom_id res chain seq x y z
N MET A 1 52.23 6.42 54.69
CA MET A 1 52.98 7.37 55.55
C MET A 1 52.09 7.60 56.77
N ALA A 2 52.41 7.44 58.05
CA ALA A 2 53.62 7.26 58.87
C ALA A 2 53.18 6.52 60.16
N ARG A 3 53.80 5.40 60.56
CA ARG A 3 54.84 5.23 61.62
C ARG A 3 54.42 5.48 63.09
N TRP A 4 54.60 4.40 63.90
CA TRP A 4 54.95 4.32 65.36
C TRP A 4 53.78 4.52 66.35
N SER A 5 53.65 3.92 67.55
CA SER A 5 54.52 3.30 68.58
C SER A 5 53.58 2.54 69.57
N GLN A 6 53.84 1.32 70.05
CA GLN A 6 54.68 0.89 71.21
C GLN A 6 54.18 1.30 72.62
N TYR A 7 54.11 0.28 73.50
CA TYR A 7 54.00 0.21 74.97
C TYR A 7 54.35 1.45 75.82
N GLY A 8 53.67 1.62 76.96
CA GLY A 8 54.23 2.38 78.09
C GLY A 8 53.26 2.76 79.21
N CYS A 9 53.45 2.16 80.39
CA CYS A 9 52.85 2.54 81.67
C CYS A 9 53.33 3.92 82.13
N SER A 10 52.45 4.84 82.56
CA SER A 10 52.80 6.05 83.35
C SER A 10 51.59 6.75 84.03
N VAL A 11 51.39 6.43 85.30
CA VAL A 11 51.33 7.33 86.48
C VAL A 11 50.96 8.82 86.28
N VAL A 12 49.78 9.21 86.83
CA VAL A 12 49.47 10.44 87.61
C VAL A 12 49.45 11.82 86.88
N GLN A 13 48.28 12.50 86.80
CA GLN A 13 47.75 13.48 87.78
C GLN A 13 46.60 14.36 87.21
N ARG A 14 45.44 14.32 87.89
CA ARG A 14 44.41 15.37 88.15
C ARG A 14 44.01 16.38 87.04
N ALA A 15 42.69 16.45 86.78
CA ALA A 15 41.83 17.57 87.28
C ALA A 15 40.33 17.38 86.94
N GLY A 16 39.50 17.18 87.98
CA GLY A 16 38.23 17.86 88.22
C GLY A 16 37.02 17.67 87.29
N ARG A 17 36.02 16.91 87.77
CA ARG A 17 34.66 17.36 88.20
C ARG A 17 33.62 16.26 87.93
N THR A 18 33.24 15.46 88.94
CA THR A 18 32.05 15.56 89.84
C THR A 18 30.71 15.16 89.22
N LEU A 19 30.00 14.31 89.98
CA LEU A 19 28.59 13.85 89.93
C LEU A 19 28.36 12.58 89.10
N GLY A 20 27.95 11.42 89.63
CA GLY A 20 27.63 11.02 90.99
C GLY A 20 26.67 9.81 90.98
N VAL A 21 26.99 8.78 91.80
CA VAL A 21 26.04 7.97 92.63
C VAL A 21 25.14 6.97 91.86
N VAL A 22 25.02 5.66 92.15
CA VAL A 22 25.48 4.78 93.25
C VAL A 22 25.33 3.28 92.88
N ALA A 23 26.31 2.49 93.36
CA ALA A 23 26.35 1.09 93.85
C ALA A 23 25.45 -0.05 93.29
N LEU A 24 26.05 -1.24 93.07
CA LEU A 24 26.20 -2.28 94.11
C LEU A 24 27.34 -3.28 93.83
N LEU A 25 28.04 -3.65 94.90
CA LEU A 25 29.21 -4.52 95.05
C LEU A 25 28.85 -5.99 95.33
N THR A 26 29.78 -6.91 95.06
CA THR A 26 30.40 -7.93 95.97
C THR A 26 31.22 -8.91 95.09
N ALA A 27 32.37 -9.49 95.42
CA ALA A 27 33.32 -9.48 96.53
C ALA A 27 34.54 -10.33 96.07
N ILE A 28 35.74 -10.03 96.58
CA ILE A 28 36.80 -10.96 97.09
C ILE A 28 38.08 -10.13 97.27
N GLY A 29 38.61 -10.15 98.49
CA GLY A 29 39.75 -9.35 98.91
C GLY A 29 41.10 -10.07 98.77
N CYS A 30 42.16 -9.27 98.79
CA CYS A 30 43.50 -9.64 99.23
C CYS A 30 44.16 -8.38 99.81
N GLU A 31 44.49 -8.43 101.09
CA GLU A 31 45.33 -7.46 101.80
C GLU A 31 46.81 -7.85 101.60
N SER A 32 47.70 -6.87 101.53
CA SER A 32 49.14 -7.07 101.66
C SER A 32 49.69 -6.15 102.76
N GLU A 33 50.29 -6.78 103.77
CA GLU A 33 51.11 -6.18 104.82
C GLU A 33 52.40 -5.55 104.27
N GLU A 34 52.93 -4.60 105.03
CA GLU A 34 54.35 -4.28 105.32
C GLU A 34 54.38 -2.84 105.90
N GLN A 35 55.09 -2.43 106.94
CA GLN A 35 56.24 -2.93 107.69
C GLN A 35 56.34 -2.11 108.98
N ASN A 36 56.92 -2.67 110.03
CA ASN A 36 57.22 -2.04 111.31
C ASN A 36 58.75 -1.89 111.41
N LEU A 37 59.30 -0.70 111.68
CA LEU A 37 60.68 -0.59 112.17
C LEU A 37 60.94 0.69 113.00
N ALA A 38 61.04 0.44 114.31
CA ALA A 38 62.01 0.95 115.28
C ALA A 38 62.31 2.47 115.42
N ALA A 39 62.15 2.97 116.66
CA ALA A 39 63.27 3.53 117.43
C ALA A 39 62.85 3.85 118.89
N GLN A 40 63.34 3.08 119.86
CA GLN A 40 63.48 3.53 121.25
C GLN A 40 64.98 3.57 121.61
N LYS A 41 65.46 4.76 121.97
CA LYS A 41 66.80 5.00 122.52
C LYS A 41 66.87 4.56 123.99
N PRO A 42 67.99 3.98 124.45
CA PRO A 42 68.23 3.67 125.86
C PRO A 42 69.04 4.76 126.58
N GLY A 43 68.77 4.90 127.88
CA GLY A 43 69.81 5.13 128.88
C GLY A 43 69.60 6.30 129.86
N THR A 44 69.39 5.97 131.14
CA THR A 44 69.97 6.71 132.28
C THR A 44 70.23 5.78 133.48
N ILE A 45 71.46 5.27 133.56
CA ILE A 45 72.41 5.15 134.69
C ILE A 45 71.86 4.93 136.13
N ALA A 46 72.32 3.85 136.79
CA ALA A 46 72.51 3.74 138.25
C ALA A 46 74.03 3.77 138.59
N PRO A 47 74.45 4.29 139.77
CA PRO A 47 75.84 4.70 140.08
C PRO A 47 76.82 3.51 140.26
N PRO A 48 78.15 3.71 140.25
CA PRO A 48 79.10 2.59 140.23
C PRO A 48 79.07 1.83 141.55
N ALA A 49 78.70 0.55 141.51
CA ALA A 49 79.01 -0.40 142.56
C ALA A 49 80.54 -0.54 142.62
N SER A 50 81.14 -0.14 143.74
CA SER A 50 82.55 -0.43 143.99
C SER A 50 82.72 -1.95 144.19
N CYS A 51 83.73 -2.54 143.57
CA CYS A 51 83.99 -3.98 143.64
C CYS A 51 85.42 -4.25 144.16
N ALA A 52 85.61 -5.40 144.81
CA ALA A 52 86.95 -5.89 145.15
C ALA A 52 87.43 -6.95 144.14
N LYS A 53 86.50 -7.70 143.55
CA LYS A 53 86.73 -8.73 142.53
C LYS A 53 85.58 -8.78 141.53
N SER A 54 85.82 -9.33 140.34
CA SER A 54 84.85 -9.36 139.23
C SER A 54 83.52 -10.05 139.56
N ALA A 55 83.50 -10.99 140.52
CA ALA A 55 82.28 -11.66 140.99
C ALA A 55 81.36 -10.76 141.84
N ASP A 56 81.85 -9.61 142.33
CA ASP A 56 81.06 -8.64 143.10
C ASP A 56 80.20 -7.74 142.18
N CYS A 57 80.39 -7.84 140.86
CA CYS A 57 79.71 -7.03 139.87
C CYS A 57 78.45 -7.73 139.33
N PRO A 58 77.32 -7.03 139.18
CA PRO A 58 76.11 -7.62 138.61
C PRO A 58 76.34 -8.05 137.17
N ALA A 59 75.66 -9.11 136.75
CA ALA A 59 75.65 -9.53 135.35
C ALA A 59 75.07 -8.40 134.48
N PHE A 60 75.60 -8.26 133.26
CA PHE A 60 75.02 -7.38 132.25
C PHE A 60 73.91 -8.12 131.50
N ASP A 61 72.91 -7.39 130.98
CA ASP A 61 71.82 -7.95 130.18
C ASP A 61 72.29 -8.60 128.86
N ASN A 62 73.53 -8.35 128.43
CA ASN A 62 74.13 -8.93 127.23
C ASN A 62 75.05 -10.10 127.62
N THR A 63 74.68 -11.32 127.23
CA THR A 63 75.44 -12.57 127.46
C THR A 63 76.87 -12.54 126.89
N CYS A 64 77.13 -11.68 125.90
CA CYS A 64 78.46 -11.48 125.32
C CYS A 64 79.30 -10.41 126.03
N LEU A 65 78.82 -9.87 127.16
CA LEU A 65 79.55 -9.00 128.06
C LEU A 65 79.61 -9.62 129.46
N VAL A 66 80.82 -9.85 129.95
CA VAL A 66 81.05 -10.39 131.30
C VAL A 66 81.50 -9.28 132.26
N PRO A 67 81.02 -9.29 133.52
CA PRO A 67 81.44 -8.33 134.52
C PRO A 67 82.90 -8.52 134.95
N ALA A 68 83.64 -7.41 134.97
CA ALA A 68 85.01 -7.36 135.44
C ALA A 68 85.25 -6.20 136.41
N CYS A 69 85.94 -6.46 137.52
CA CYS A 69 86.30 -5.42 138.47
C CYS A 69 87.67 -4.83 138.11
N THR A 70 87.70 -3.60 137.62
CA THR A 70 88.95 -2.91 137.24
C THR A 70 89.11 -1.65 138.07
N LYS A 71 90.21 -1.56 138.84
CA LYS A 71 90.52 -0.42 139.73
C LYS A 71 89.37 -0.04 140.68
N GLY A 72 88.67 -1.04 141.21
CA GLY A 72 87.60 -0.85 142.19
C GLY A 72 86.23 -0.51 141.59
N GLN A 73 86.07 -0.53 140.27
CA GLN A 73 84.79 -0.29 139.59
C GLN A 73 84.43 -1.45 138.64
N CYS A 74 83.15 -1.79 138.60
CA CYS A 74 82.61 -2.75 137.67
C CYS A 74 82.60 -2.18 136.25
N VAL A 75 83.31 -2.84 135.33
CA VAL A 75 83.33 -2.53 133.91
C VAL A 75 82.88 -3.75 133.11
N ALA A 76 82.27 -3.52 131.95
CA ALA A 76 81.94 -4.56 131.00
C ALA A 76 83.19 -4.98 130.22
N GLN A 77 83.54 -6.27 130.29
CA GLN A 77 84.54 -6.89 129.43
C GLN A 77 83.85 -7.78 128.41
N LEU A 78 84.47 -7.92 127.23
CA LEU A 78 83.95 -8.80 126.20
C LEU A 78 84.07 -10.26 126.64
N ALA A 79 82.99 -11.03 126.48
CA ALA A 79 83.07 -12.48 126.55
C ALA A 79 84.02 -12.98 125.43
N LYS A 80 84.65 -14.14 125.65
CA LYS A 80 85.55 -14.72 124.65
C LYS A 80 84.77 -15.03 123.37
N ASP A 81 85.34 -14.70 122.22
CA ASP A 81 84.75 -15.06 120.93
C ASP A 81 84.54 -16.58 120.87
N GLY A 82 83.38 -17.01 120.39
CA GLY A 82 82.93 -18.41 120.40
C GLY A 82 82.14 -18.83 121.65
N THR A 83 81.95 -17.94 122.64
CA THR A 83 81.07 -18.23 123.78
C THR A 83 79.63 -18.38 123.29
N PRO A 84 78.91 -19.47 123.62
CA PRO A 84 77.53 -19.65 123.19
C PRO A 84 76.65 -18.49 123.64
N CYS A 85 75.84 -17.99 122.72
CA CYS A 85 74.78 -17.04 122.99
C CYS A 85 73.53 -17.48 122.21
N ASP A 86 72.45 -16.73 122.33
CA ASP A 86 71.19 -17.01 121.64
C ASP A 86 70.61 -15.65 121.20
N ASP A 87 70.43 -15.48 119.89
CA ASP A 87 69.83 -14.30 119.27
C ASP A 87 68.31 -14.40 119.12
N GLY A 88 67.73 -15.52 119.54
CA GLY A 88 66.30 -15.85 119.48
C GLY A 88 65.84 -16.42 118.14
N ASN A 89 66.74 -16.76 117.22
CA ASN A 89 66.45 -17.38 115.94
C ASN A 89 66.75 -18.89 115.95
N LEU A 90 65.71 -19.73 115.91
CA LEU A 90 65.85 -21.18 115.82
C LEU A 90 66.27 -21.68 114.43
N CYS A 91 66.23 -20.82 113.42
CA CYS A 91 66.40 -21.20 112.01
C CYS A 91 67.82 -21.04 111.48
N ASN A 92 68.77 -20.55 112.27
CA ASN A 92 70.11 -20.20 111.79
C ASN A 92 71.26 -20.93 112.53
N GLY A 93 70.95 -21.88 113.41
CA GLY A 93 71.95 -22.73 114.07
C GLY A 93 72.37 -22.18 115.44
N ALA A 94 73.54 -22.60 115.96
CA ALA A 94 74.00 -22.17 117.28
C ALA A 94 74.75 -20.83 117.19
N ASP A 95 74.31 -19.84 117.97
CA ASP A 95 74.91 -18.50 117.97
C ASP A 95 76.14 -18.42 118.87
N ALA A 96 77.07 -17.55 118.50
CA ALA A 96 78.31 -17.36 119.23
C ALA A 96 78.67 -15.88 119.37
N CYS A 97 79.23 -15.52 120.53
CA CYS A 97 79.75 -14.19 120.74
C CYS A 97 80.93 -13.92 119.80
N ALA A 98 80.93 -12.76 119.15
CA ALA A 98 82.10 -12.22 118.46
C ALA A 98 82.15 -10.70 118.65
N GLY A 99 83.28 -10.19 119.16
CA GLY A 99 83.49 -8.75 119.39
C GLY A 99 82.48 -8.11 120.35
N GLY A 100 81.96 -8.87 121.33
CA GLY A 100 80.99 -8.38 122.32
C GLY A 100 79.52 -8.41 121.92
N THR A 101 79.21 -8.95 120.74
CA THR A 101 77.83 -9.12 120.24
C THR A 101 77.54 -10.58 119.96
N CYS A 102 76.31 -11.01 120.19
CA CYS A 102 75.86 -12.33 119.76
C CYS A 102 75.74 -12.34 118.24
N LYS A 103 76.46 -13.22 117.56
CA LYS A 103 76.35 -13.43 116.13
C LYS A 103 75.52 -14.67 115.88
N ALA A 104 74.44 -14.45 115.14
CA ALA A 104 73.65 -15.46 114.46
C ALA A 104 74.56 -16.58 113.90
N GLY A 105 74.18 -17.83 114.11
CA GLY A 105 74.71 -18.93 113.32
C GLY A 105 74.40 -18.74 111.84
N ASP A 106 75.19 -19.37 110.97
CA ASP A 106 75.03 -19.29 109.51
C ASP A 106 74.36 -20.54 108.91
N LYS A 107 73.92 -21.49 109.75
CA LYS A 107 73.38 -22.76 109.28
C LYS A 107 71.85 -22.70 109.28
N ALA A 108 71.29 -22.41 108.10
CA ALA A 108 69.86 -22.47 107.86
C ALA A 108 69.30 -23.86 108.26
N LEU A 109 68.23 -23.86 109.04
CA LEU A 109 67.51 -25.07 109.43
C LEU A 109 66.73 -25.59 108.23
N GLU A 110 67.12 -26.75 107.72
CA GLU A 110 66.40 -27.43 106.62
C GLU A 110 65.03 -27.89 107.10
N CYS A 111 64.01 -27.16 106.66
CA CYS A 111 62.62 -27.46 106.93
C CYS A 111 62.05 -28.09 105.66
N SER A 112 62.01 -29.41 105.62
CA SER A 112 61.13 -30.12 104.70
C SER A 112 60.52 -31.33 105.37
N ASP A 113 59.22 -31.50 105.24
CA ASP A 113 58.48 -32.65 105.75
C ASP A 113 58.26 -33.73 104.68
N GLY A 114 58.65 -33.44 103.42
CA GLY A 114 58.50 -34.33 102.29
C GLY A 114 57.06 -34.43 101.75
N ASP A 115 56.14 -33.56 102.19
CA ASP A 115 54.77 -33.47 101.70
C ASP A 115 54.67 -32.43 100.56
N ALA A 116 54.17 -32.85 99.39
CA ALA A 116 54.05 -31.98 98.22
C ALA A 116 52.92 -30.93 98.36
N CYS A 117 52.06 -31.07 99.37
CA CYS A 117 50.90 -30.24 99.64
C CYS A 117 51.12 -29.23 100.76
N THR A 118 52.35 -29.09 101.25
CA THR A 118 52.77 -28.11 102.25
C THR A 118 53.80 -27.13 101.67
N GLY A 119 53.76 -25.90 102.18
CA GLY A 119 54.79 -24.89 102.02
C GLY A 119 55.72 -24.98 103.22
N ASP A 120 56.92 -25.51 103.01
CA ASP A 120 57.89 -25.71 104.06
C ASP A 120 58.69 -24.41 104.28
N THR A 121 58.51 -23.79 105.45
CA THR A 121 59.19 -22.53 105.80
C THR A 121 59.78 -22.61 107.19
N CYS A 122 60.90 -21.93 107.42
CA CYS A 122 61.47 -21.82 108.76
C CYS A 122 61.05 -20.49 109.40
N ASN A 123 60.28 -20.56 110.49
CA ASN A 123 59.92 -19.41 111.30
C ASN A 123 61.00 -19.16 112.35
N PRO A 124 61.63 -17.96 112.40
CA PRO A 124 62.73 -17.68 113.31
C PRO A 124 62.45 -17.97 114.79
N LYS A 125 61.21 -17.88 115.27
CA LYS A 125 60.86 -18.15 116.67
C LYS A 125 60.27 -19.53 116.93
N ALA A 126 59.68 -20.15 115.91
CA ALA A 126 58.96 -21.42 116.05
C ALA A 126 59.70 -22.62 115.43
N GLY A 127 60.80 -22.39 114.70
CA GLY A 127 61.47 -23.42 113.91
C GLY A 127 60.69 -23.75 112.64
N CYS A 128 60.76 -24.99 112.17
CA CYS A 128 60.08 -25.41 110.96
C CYS A 128 58.55 -25.35 111.09
N VAL A 129 57.93 -24.65 110.14
CA VAL A 129 56.48 -24.56 109.96
C VAL A 129 56.11 -25.11 108.59
N PHE A 130 55.13 -26.02 108.58
CA PHE A 130 54.64 -26.67 107.37
C PHE A 130 53.16 -26.29 107.22
N ALA A 131 52.88 -25.32 106.35
CA ALA A 131 51.53 -24.82 106.14
C ALA A 131 50.93 -25.44 104.88
N PRO A 132 49.63 -25.84 104.86
CA PRO A 132 49.00 -26.35 103.65
C PRO A 132 49.11 -25.34 102.49
N LEU A 133 49.66 -25.77 101.35
CA LEU A 133 49.87 -24.94 100.16
C LEU A 133 49.35 -25.66 98.90
N PRO A 134 48.03 -25.57 98.61
CA PRO A 134 47.40 -26.29 97.50
C PRO A 134 47.93 -25.90 96.11
N SER A 135 48.54 -24.73 95.95
CA SER A 135 49.03 -24.19 94.68
C SER A 135 50.25 -24.92 94.09
N LYS A 136 50.84 -25.90 94.81
CA LYS A 136 51.87 -26.79 94.24
C LYS A 136 51.31 -28.05 93.57
N CYS A 137 49.98 -28.25 93.62
CA CYS A 137 49.30 -29.39 93.02
C CYS A 137 48.66 -29.07 91.66
N ASP A 138 48.64 -27.80 91.25
CA ASP A 138 48.11 -27.35 89.96
C ASP A 138 48.95 -27.89 88.79
N ASP A 139 48.32 -28.50 87.79
CA ASP A 139 48.99 -29.02 86.59
C ASP A 139 48.75 -28.19 85.32
N ASP A 140 48.22 -26.98 85.48
CA ASP A 140 47.89 -26.03 84.40
C ASP A 140 46.91 -26.62 83.36
N GLN A 141 46.18 -27.71 83.68
CA GLN A 141 45.15 -28.26 82.80
C GLN A 141 43.74 -27.85 83.27
N PRO A 142 43.00 -27.03 82.49
CA PRO A 142 41.68 -26.54 82.91
C PRO A 142 40.59 -27.63 83.01
N CYS A 143 40.90 -28.86 82.56
CA CYS A 143 39.99 -30.01 82.57
C CYS A 143 40.28 -31.03 83.67
N THR A 144 41.09 -30.65 84.67
CA THR A 144 41.35 -31.41 85.88
C THR A 144 40.97 -30.58 87.11
N VAL A 145 40.49 -31.24 88.16
CA VAL A 145 40.53 -30.65 89.52
C VAL A 145 41.77 -31.17 90.21
N ASP A 146 42.60 -30.25 90.66
CA ASP A 146 43.78 -30.55 91.44
C ASP A 146 43.44 -30.55 92.92
N VAL A 147 43.41 -31.76 93.50
CA VAL A 147 43.04 -31.97 94.89
C VAL A 147 44.24 -32.49 95.67
N CYS A 148 44.66 -31.73 96.66
CA CYS A 148 45.57 -32.18 97.70
C CYS A 148 44.79 -32.93 98.78
N ALA A 149 44.91 -34.26 98.81
CA ALA A 149 44.28 -35.11 99.81
C ALA A 149 45.33 -35.99 100.51
N LYS A 150 45.48 -35.82 101.82
CA LYS A 150 46.42 -36.59 102.68
C LYS A 150 47.89 -36.54 102.19
N GLY A 151 48.35 -35.36 101.80
CA GLY A 151 49.73 -35.14 101.38
C GLY A 151 50.10 -35.70 100.00
N LYS A 152 49.08 -36.03 99.19
CA LYS A 152 49.26 -36.48 97.81
C LYS A 152 48.43 -35.62 96.88
N CYS A 153 49.07 -35.15 95.81
CA CYS A 153 48.40 -34.44 94.73
C CYS A 153 47.68 -35.44 93.81
N THR A 154 46.42 -35.18 93.50
CA THR A 154 45.60 -35.97 92.57
C THR A 154 44.84 -35.05 91.63
N ASN A 155 45.01 -35.28 90.33
CA ASN A 155 44.40 -34.47 89.27
C ASN A 155 43.30 -35.31 88.64
N THR A 156 42.04 -34.98 88.93
CA THR A 156 40.88 -35.77 88.49
C THR A 156 40.22 -35.09 87.31
N ALA A 157 40.05 -35.82 86.21
CA ALA A 157 39.38 -35.32 85.01
C ALA A 157 37.95 -34.85 85.34
N ILE A 158 37.59 -33.66 84.83
CA ILE A 158 36.23 -33.14 84.86
C ILE A 158 35.69 -33.20 83.44
N ASP A 159 34.55 -33.83 83.25
CA ASP A 159 33.86 -33.82 81.96
C ASP A 159 32.77 -32.74 81.95
N SER A 160 32.51 -32.17 80.78
CA SER A 160 31.49 -31.15 80.52
C SER A 160 31.70 -29.78 81.18
N ALA A 161 32.80 -29.58 81.92
CA ALA A 161 33.24 -28.25 82.31
C ALA A 161 33.62 -27.43 81.07
N THR A 162 33.39 -26.11 81.13
CA THR A 162 33.88 -25.19 80.11
C THR A 162 35.38 -25.07 80.22
N CYS A 163 36.05 -25.14 79.08
CA CYS A 163 37.48 -24.90 78.96
C CYS A 163 37.72 -24.03 77.73
N ASP A 164 38.97 -23.71 77.46
CA ASP A 164 39.43 -23.04 76.25
C ASP A 164 40.48 -23.96 75.63
N ASP A 165 40.29 -24.32 74.36
CA ASP A 165 41.20 -25.21 73.63
C ASP A 165 42.36 -24.45 72.97
N GLY A 166 42.42 -23.13 73.16
CA GLY A 166 43.41 -22.22 72.59
C GLY A 166 43.14 -21.85 71.13
N ASN A 167 42.00 -22.24 70.56
CA ASN A 167 41.61 -21.93 69.20
C ASN A 167 40.54 -20.82 69.19
N GLU A 168 40.92 -19.63 68.70
CA GLU A 168 40.04 -18.46 68.63
C GLU A 168 38.80 -18.64 67.72
N CYS A 169 38.78 -19.73 66.94
CA CYS A 169 37.72 -20.11 66.02
C CYS A 169 36.69 -21.06 66.59
N THR A 170 36.84 -21.50 67.83
CA THR A 170 35.86 -22.35 68.49
C THR A 170 35.25 -21.63 69.69
N VAL A 171 33.98 -21.90 69.93
CA VAL A 171 33.25 -21.34 71.06
C VAL A 171 32.52 -22.44 71.80
N GLY A 172 32.53 -22.33 73.12
CA GLY A 172 31.90 -23.31 73.99
C GLY A 172 32.66 -24.63 74.05
N ASP A 173 33.99 -24.56 74.08
CA ASP A 173 34.86 -25.74 74.25
C ASP A 173 34.57 -26.42 75.58
N LYS A 174 34.66 -27.75 75.57
CA LYS A 174 34.26 -28.57 76.71
C LYS A 174 35.30 -29.60 77.03
N CYS A 175 35.43 -29.87 78.32
CA CYS A 175 36.25 -30.96 78.80
C CYS A 175 35.60 -32.31 78.48
N ALA A 176 36.37 -33.20 77.89
CA ALA A 176 36.00 -34.59 77.68
C ALA A 176 37.21 -35.49 77.91
N ALA A 177 37.08 -36.47 78.81
CA ALA A 177 38.14 -37.37 79.24
C ALA A 177 39.41 -36.63 79.73
N GLY A 178 39.23 -35.51 80.44
CA GLY A 178 40.33 -34.72 81.01
C GLY A 178 41.10 -33.87 80.00
N LYS A 179 40.61 -33.71 78.76
CA LYS A 179 41.17 -32.81 77.75
C LYS A 179 40.13 -31.81 77.30
N CYS A 180 40.57 -30.59 76.98
CA CYS A 180 39.69 -29.63 76.34
C CYS A 180 39.45 -30.05 74.89
N THR A 181 38.18 -30.08 74.48
CA THR A 181 37.79 -30.43 73.12
C THR A 181 37.12 -29.23 72.45
N PRO A 182 37.48 -28.92 71.18
CA PRO A 182 36.95 -27.79 70.46
C PRO A 182 35.42 -27.81 70.39
N GLY A 183 34.80 -26.67 70.65
CA GLY A 183 33.38 -26.43 70.58
C GLY A 183 32.89 -26.19 69.15
N ALA A 184 31.81 -25.41 69.02
CA ALA A 184 31.27 -25.08 67.70
C ALA A 184 32.15 -24.03 67.02
N ASN A 185 32.27 -24.09 65.69
CA ASN A 185 32.97 -23.06 64.93
C ASN A 185 32.29 -21.69 65.13
N LYS A 186 33.09 -20.70 65.50
CA LYS A 186 32.76 -19.28 65.55
C LYS A 186 32.44 -18.81 64.13
N GLY A 187 31.21 -18.36 63.91
CA GLY A 187 30.84 -17.73 62.65
C GLY A 187 31.61 -16.41 62.50
N CYS A 188 32.31 -16.24 61.38
CA CYS A 188 33.14 -15.06 61.11
C CYS A 188 32.56 -14.13 60.05
N ASP A 189 31.31 -14.36 59.63
CA ASP A 189 30.61 -13.50 58.68
C ASP A 189 30.49 -12.08 59.26
N ASP A 190 31.11 -11.12 58.59
CA ASP A 190 31.13 -9.72 58.99
C ASP A 190 30.08 -8.85 58.25
N ASP A 191 29.17 -9.50 57.53
CA ASP A 191 28.15 -8.92 56.65
C ASP A 191 28.74 -8.03 55.52
N ASN A 192 30.06 -8.03 55.31
CA ASN A 192 30.71 -7.28 54.25
C ASN A 192 30.99 -8.19 53.04
N VAL A 193 30.20 -8.02 51.98
CA VAL A 193 30.36 -8.75 50.72
C VAL A 193 31.74 -8.59 50.07
N CYS A 194 32.48 -7.53 50.42
CA CYS A 194 33.82 -7.24 49.90
C CYS A 194 34.96 -7.89 50.69
N THR A 195 34.63 -8.64 51.73
CA THR A 195 35.55 -9.53 52.43
C THR A 195 35.13 -10.97 52.20
N THR A 196 36.12 -11.86 52.18
CA THR A 196 35.89 -13.29 52.30
C THR A 196 36.32 -13.66 53.70
N ASP A 197 35.34 -14.03 54.51
CA ASP A 197 35.55 -14.34 55.91
C ASP A 197 36.13 -15.73 56.06
N SER A 198 37.18 -15.79 56.86
CA SER A 198 37.81 -17.02 57.29
C SER A 198 38.11 -16.91 58.76
N CYS A 199 38.22 -18.06 59.42
CA CYS A 199 38.69 -18.09 60.78
C CYS A 199 40.11 -18.66 60.83
N ASP A 200 41.02 -17.90 61.41
CA ASP A 200 42.40 -18.30 61.68
C ASP A 200 42.49 -18.78 63.14
N PRO A 201 42.99 -20.00 63.40
CA PRO A 201 42.98 -20.57 64.75
C PRO A 201 43.72 -19.75 65.82
N ASP A 202 44.72 -18.95 65.42
CA ASP A 202 45.54 -18.14 66.34
C ASP A 202 45.07 -16.67 66.41
N LEU A 203 44.47 -16.15 65.32
CA LEU A 203 44.10 -14.74 65.19
C LEU A 203 42.57 -14.49 65.25
N GLY A 204 41.76 -15.54 65.23
CA GLY A 204 40.31 -15.48 65.18
C GLY A 204 39.77 -15.10 63.80
N CYS A 205 38.66 -14.35 63.76
CA CYS A 205 38.01 -14.00 62.50
C CYS A 205 38.87 -13.02 61.68
N ILE A 206 39.17 -13.42 60.44
CA ILE A 206 39.92 -12.62 59.46
C ILE A 206 39.06 -12.41 58.21
N GLY A 207 38.88 -11.16 57.81
CA GLY A 207 38.23 -10.78 56.54
C GLY A 207 39.27 -10.44 55.49
N LYS A 208 39.37 -11.23 54.41
CA LYS A 208 40.29 -10.93 53.30
C LYS A 208 39.54 -10.18 52.19
N ASN A 209 40.04 -9.00 51.81
CA ASN A 209 39.49 -8.24 50.69
C ASN A 209 39.36 -9.12 49.43
N ASN A 210 38.20 -9.07 48.80
CA ASN A 210 37.90 -9.76 47.56
C ASN A 210 37.56 -8.76 46.44
N GLU A 211 37.37 -9.29 45.22
CA GLU A 211 36.98 -8.52 44.03
C GLU A 211 35.58 -8.93 43.54
N ALA A 212 34.72 -9.38 44.46
CA ALA A 212 33.37 -9.80 44.12
C ALA A 212 32.52 -8.59 43.65
N PRO A 213 31.47 -8.83 42.85
CA PRO A 213 30.45 -7.83 42.60
C PRO A 213 29.77 -7.42 43.91
N CYS A 214 29.50 -6.13 44.06
CA CYS A 214 28.79 -5.58 45.22
C CYS A 214 27.71 -4.59 44.75
N SER A 215 27.05 -3.91 45.70
CA SER A 215 26.08 -2.85 45.43
C SER A 215 26.38 -1.66 46.33
N ASP A 216 26.54 -0.47 45.75
CA ASP A 216 26.72 0.79 46.49
C ASP A 216 25.38 1.41 46.94
N ASN A 217 24.27 0.70 46.64
CA ASN A 217 22.88 1.12 46.86
C ASN A 217 22.52 2.45 46.17
N ASP A 218 23.21 2.79 45.10
CA ASP A 218 22.88 3.88 44.20
C ASP A 218 22.31 3.31 42.90
N ALA A 219 21.01 3.51 42.69
CA ALA A 219 20.34 3.04 41.47
C ALA A 219 20.84 3.73 40.18
N CYS A 220 21.71 4.75 40.30
CA CYS A 220 22.30 5.51 39.20
C CYS A 220 23.67 5.02 38.76
N THR A 221 24.25 4.05 39.44
CA THR A 221 25.53 3.43 39.11
C THR A 221 25.31 1.97 38.76
N LYS A 222 26.13 1.45 37.84
CA LYS A 222 26.12 0.04 37.44
C LYS A 222 27.53 -0.50 37.40
N GLY A 223 27.67 -1.74 37.85
CA GLY A 223 28.95 -2.45 37.88
C GLY A 223 29.79 -2.05 39.09
N ASP A 224 29.17 -2.03 40.27
CA ASP A 224 29.90 -1.78 41.51
C ASP A 224 30.78 -2.99 41.83
N GLU A 225 32.02 -2.69 42.22
CA GLU A 225 33.06 -3.70 42.44
C GLU A 225 33.70 -3.48 43.80
N CYS A 226 33.99 -4.57 44.48
CA CYS A 226 34.80 -4.55 45.68
C CYS A 226 36.24 -4.15 45.35
N LYS A 227 36.72 -3.07 45.98
CA LYS A 227 38.13 -2.63 45.91
C LYS A 227 38.59 -2.16 47.26
N ASP A 228 39.70 -2.73 47.72
CA ASP A 228 40.31 -2.45 49.02
C ASP A 228 39.39 -2.75 50.22
N GLY A 229 38.47 -3.71 50.08
CA GLY A 229 37.55 -4.13 51.16
C GLY A 229 36.27 -3.29 51.26
N GLU A 230 36.09 -2.32 50.35
CA GLU A 230 34.90 -1.49 50.26
C GLU A 230 34.23 -1.63 48.89
N CYS A 231 32.90 -1.51 48.87
CA CYS A 231 32.16 -1.46 47.62
C CYS A 231 32.33 -0.11 46.94
N ARG A 232 32.93 -0.08 45.75
CA ARG A 232 33.12 1.15 44.99
C ARG A 232 32.11 1.24 43.86
N ALA A 233 31.44 2.38 43.80
CA ALA A 233 30.50 2.75 42.75
C ALA A 233 31.08 2.50 41.36
N GLY A 234 30.31 1.80 40.52
CA GLY A 234 30.63 1.56 39.13
C GLY A 234 30.73 2.87 38.36
N LYS A 235 31.69 2.95 37.43
CA LYS A 235 31.90 4.15 36.60
C LYS A 235 30.80 4.38 35.55
N THR A 236 29.93 3.39 35.36
CA THR A 236 28.85 3.45 34.37
C THR A 236 27.65 4.12 35.02
N VAL A 237 27.42 5.39 34.66
CA VAL A 237 26.23 6.12 35.07
C VAL A 237 25.04 5.64 34.26
N VAL A 238 23.92 5.36 34.93
CA VAL A 238 22.64 5.04 34.29
C VAL A 238 22.13 6.28 33.57
N SER A 239 22.06 6.21 32.24
CA SER A 239 21.39 7.25 31.44
C SER A 239 19.89 7.19 31.66
N CYS A 240 19.31 8.32 32.08
CA CYS A 240 17.88 8.45 32.32
C CYS A 240 17.12 9.19 31.23
N ASP A 241 17.83 9.60 30.17
CA ASP A 241 17.24 10.23 28.99
C ASP A 241 16.15 9.31 28.40
N ASP A 242 14.90 9.76 28.47
CA ASP A 242 13.74 9.05 27.94
C ASP A 242 13.36 9.49 26.52
N GLY A 243 14.15 10.40 25.95
CA GLY A 243 13.97 10.95 24.61
C GLY A 243 12.77 11.89 24.48
N LYS A 244 12.14 12.31 25.59
CA LYS A 244 11.01 13.25 25.55
C LYS A 244 11.49 14.67 25.88
N PRO A 245 11.27 15.65 24.98
CA PRO A 245 11.75 17.02 25.17
C PRO A 245 11.03 17.82 26.27
N CYS A 246 9.97 17.24 26.88
CA CYS A 246 9.17 17.88 27.93
C CYS A 246 9.29 17.19 29.29
N THR A 247 10.35 16.41 29.45
CA THR A 247 10.78 15.86 30.72
C THR A 247 12.20 16.33 31.02
N ASP A 248 12.42 16.68 32.29
CA ASP A 248 13.74 16.89 32.85
C ASP A 248 14.16 15.55 33.46
N ASP A 249 14.97 14.82 32.71
CA ASP A 249 15.44 13.50 33.09
C ASP A 249 16.59 13.61 34.08
N SER A 250 16.42 12.99 35.24
CA SER A 250 17.44 12.98 36.28
C SER A 250 17.51 11.60 36.92
N CYS A 251 18.68 11.26 37.44
CA CYS A 251 18.83 10.05 38.22
C CYS A 251 18.91 10.40 39.70
N THR A 252 18.09 9.73 40.51
CA THR A 252 18.12 9.88 41.97
C THR A 252 18.60 8.59 42.62
N LYS A 253 19.48 8.73 43.61
CA LYS A 253 20.14 7.61 44.30
C LYS A 253 19.19 6.50 44.77
N LEU A 254 17.98 6.86 45.23
CA LEU A 254 16.99 5.89 45.73
C LEU A 254 16.02 5.36 44.68
N LYS A 255 15.60 6.17 43.69
CA LYS A 255 14.53 5.78 42.75
C LYS A 255 15.07 5.40 41.37
N GLY A 256 16.36 5.59 41.12
CA GLY A 256 16.93 5.51 39.78
C GLY A 256 16.42 6.67 38.92
N CYS A 257 16.10 6.39 37.68
CA CYS A 257 15.62 7.39 36.74
C CYS A 257 14.26 7.99 37.14
N VAL A 258 14.21 9.32 37.18
CA VAL A 258 13.01 10.11 37.39
C VAL A 258 12.91 11.16 36.27
N ASN A 259 11.75 11.21 35.63
CA ASN A 259 11.50 12.07 34.48
C ASN A 259 10.43 13.07 34.91
N ALA A 260 10.87 14.23 35.39
CA ALA A 260 9.95 15.24 35.91
C ALA A 260 9.43 16.10 34.76
N ASN A 261 8.13 16.44 34.76
CA ASN A 261 7.61 17.31 33.72
C ASN A 261 8.34 18.66 33.71
N THR A 262 8.89 19.01 32.56
CA THR A 262 9.39 20.35 32.29
C THR A 262 8.23 21.36 32.38
N ALA A 263 8.52 22.59 32.80
CA ALA A 263 7.50 23.62 33.01
C ALA A 263 6.64 23.88 31.75
N ASP A 264 5.33 24.01 31.94
CA ASP A 264 4.39 24.33 30.87
C ASP A 264 4.80 25.61 30.13
N GLY A 265 4.70 25.61 28.80
CA GLY A 265 5.07 26.75 27.95
C GLY A 265 6.54 26.80 27.52
N LYS A 266 7.41 25.91 28.01
CA LYS A 266 8.76 25.77 27.44
C LYS A 266 8.68 25.25 26.01
N ALA A 267 9.50 25.83 25.14
CA ALA A 267 9.63 25.37 23.76
C ALA A 267 10.08 23.92 23.71
N CYS A 268 9.41 23.13 22.89
CA CYS A 268 9.78 21.76 22.55
C CYS A 268 9.58 21.59 21.03
N SER A 269 9.78 20.38 20.52
CA SER A 269 9.34 20.03 19.17
C SER A 269 8.56 18.74 19.25
N ASP A 270 7.39 18.71 18.62
CA ASP A 270 6.56 17.50 18.51
C ASP A 270 7.00 16.59 17.34
N GLY A 271 8.02 17.02 16.59
CA GLY A 271 8.53 16.34 15.41
C GLY A 271 7.70 16.54 14.14
N ASP A 272 6.65 17.37 14.19
CA ASP A 272 5.86 17.77 13.03
C ASP A 272 6.36 19.13 12.52
N ALA A 273 6.97 19.15 11.33
CA ALA A 273 7.45 20.39 10.70
C ALA A 273 6.30 21.34 10.28
N CYS A 274 5.04 20.94 10.49
CA CYS A 274 3.83 21.69 10.18
C CYS A 274 3.26 22.47 11.34
N THR A 275 3.92 22.47 12.49
CA THR A 275 3.50 23.22 13.67
C THR A 275 4.61 24.17 14.08
N ASP A 276 4.22 25.40 14.44
CA ASP A 276 5.14 26.42 14.94
C ASP A 276 4.77 26.81 16.36
N GLY A 277 5.80 26.99 17.20
CA GLY A 277 5.65 27.31 18.61
C GLY A 277 5.16 26.14 19.48
N ASP A 278 5.61 24.91 19.20
CA ASP A 278 5.30 23.75 20.06
C ASP A 278 5.79 24.01 21.48
N ALA A 279 4.94 23.63 22.45
CA ALA A 279 5.19 23.93 23.85
C ALA A 279 4.82 22.77 24.76
N CYS A 280 5.61 22.61 25.82
CA CYS A 280 5.32 21.62 26.84
C CYS A 280 4.01 21.93 27.55
N LYS A 281 3.18 20.91 27.72
CA LYS A 281 1.96 20.95 28.52
C LYS A 281 1.79 19.62 29.24
N ALA A 282 1.78 19.66 30.57
CA ALA A 282 1.64 18.49 31.43
C ALA A 282 2.63 17.35 31.11
N GLY A 283 3.89 17.69 30.78
CA GLY A 283 4.95 16.70 30.48
C GLY A 283 4.92 16.14 29.05
N THR A 284 4.07 16.68 28.18
CA THR A 284 4.01 16.29 26.77
C THR A 284 4.22 17.51 25.88
N CYS A 285 4.93 17.33 24.76
CA CYS A 285 5.04 18.40 23.77
C CYS A 285 3.71 18.51 23.04
N SER A 286 3.02 19.64 23.24
CA SER A 286 1.79 19.94 22.53
C SER A 286 2.11 20.71 21.26
N ALA A 287 1.57 20.22 20.16
CA ALA A 287 1.60 20.88 18.86
C ALA A 287 1.21 22.36 19.00
N GLY A 288 2.04 23.22 18.40
CA GLY A 288 1.82 24.65 18.31
C GLY A 288 0.74 25.02 17.30
N THR A 289 0.86 26.20 16.71
CA THR A 289 -0.07 26.66 15.68
C THR A 289 0.26 25.98 14.36
N ALA A 290 -0.76 25.45 13.67
CA ALA A 290 -0.58 24.88 12.34
C ALA A 290 -0.02 25.93 11.37
N LEU A 291 1.06 25.58 10.69
CA LEU A 291 1.75 26.44 9.74
C LEU A 291 0.86 26.69 8.52
N ALA A 292 0.62 27.95 8.20
CA ALA A 292 -0.14 28.34 7.02
C ALA A 292 0.78 28.23 5.79
N CYS A 293 0.72 27.10 5.08
CA CYS A 293 1.56 26.82 3.92
C CYS A 293 1.09 27.46 2.61
N GLY A 294 0.14 28.40 2.66
CA GLY A 294 -0.35 29.07 1.47
C GLY A 294 0.72 29.97 0.84
N ASP A 295 1.21 29.66 -0.36
CA ASP A 295 2.16 30.53 -1.09
C ASP A 295 1.46 31.54 -2.02
N SER A 296 0.13 31.42 -2.15
CA SER A 296 -0.72 32.23 -3.04
C SER A 296 -0.43 32.03 -4.54
N ASP A 297 0.31 31.00 -4.91
CA ASP A 297 0.49 30.58 -6.30
C ASP A 297 -0.61 29.59 -6.69
N VAL A 298 -1.42 29.95 -7.68
CA VAL A 298 -2.51 29.08 -8.18
C VAL A 298 -1.97 27.80 -8.84
N CYS A 299 -0.69 27.79 -9.21
CA CYS A 299 -0.02 26.69 -9.88
C CYS A 299 0.68 25.70 -8.96
N THR A 300 0.50 25.85 -7.66
CA THR A 300 0.97 24.91 -6.65
C THR A 300 -0.21 24.45 -5.79
N ASP A 301 -0.17 23.17 -5.41
CA ASP A 301 -1.02 22.64 -4.37
C ASP A 301 -0.22 22.68 -3.07
N ASP A 302 -0.63 23.58 -2.18
CA ASP A 302 0.00 23.79 -0.88
C ASP A 302 -0.39 22.67 0.08
N ALA A 303 0.61 21.91 0.51
CA ALA A 303 0.44 20.87 1.50
C ALA A 303 1.53 20.97 2.55
N CYS A 304 1.18 20.65 3.79
CA CYS A 304 2.18 20.53 4.82
C CYS A 304 2.56 19.06 5.02
N ASP A 305 3.82 18.75 4.73
CA ASP A 305 4.43 17.44 4.96
C ASP A 305 5.05 17.41 6.36
N LYS A 306 4.66 16.43 7.17
CA LYS A 306 5.06 16.36 8.59
C LYS A 306 6.57 16.30 8.82
N ALA A 307 7.36 15.86 7.84
CA ALA A 307 8.81 15.79 7.94
C ALA A 307 9.53 16.95 7.26
N LYS A 308 8.95 17.52 6.20
CA LYS A 308 9.60 18.54 5.34
C LYS A 308 9.04 19.94 5.53
N GLY A 309 7.93 20.10 6.25
CA GLY A 309 7.23 21.37 6.44
C GLY A 309 6.38 21.70 5.22
N CYS A 310 6.23 22.99 4.90
CA CYS A 310 5.46 23.42 3.75
C CYS A 310 6.07 22.92 2.44
N THR A 311 5.22 22.30 1.62
CA THR A 311 5.54 21.81 0.29
C THR A 311 4.54 22.37 -0.71
N HIS A 312 5.04 22.75 -1.87
CA HIS A 312 4.27 23.41 -2.92
C HIS A 312 4.39 22.55 -4.18
N ALA A 313 3.44 21.63 -4.37
CA ALA A 313 3.50 20.68 -5.47
C ALA A 313 2.94 21.30 -6.75
N ASN A 314 3.74 21.37 -7.82
CA ASN A 314 3.30 21.90 -9.11
C ASN A 314 2.04 21.16 -9.59
N ASN A 315 0.98 21.91 -9.88
CA ASN A 315 -0.28 21.36 -10.39
C ASN A 315 -0.47 21.68 -11.89
N THR A 316 -1.61 21.27 -12.44
CA THR A 316 -2.02 21.54 -13.82
C THR A 316 -3.36 22.29 -13.87
N ALA A 317 -3.65 23.09 -12.85
CA ALA A 317 -4.87 23.87 -12.77
C ALA A 317 -4.93 24.93 -13.89
N LYS A 318 -6.12 25.47 -14.14
CA LYS A 318 -6.25 26.66 -14.98
C LYS A 318 -5.68 27.85 -14.22
N CYS A 319 -4.98 28.70 -14.94
CA CYS A 319 -4.41 29.94 -14.43
C CYS A 319 -4.54 31.01 -15.52
N GLU A 320 -4.07 32.22 -15.24
CA GLU A 320 -4.00 33.31 -16.23
C GLU A 320 -2.55 33.79 -16.24
N ASP A 321 -1.88 33.75 -17.40
CA ASP A 321 -0.47 34.15 -17.51
C ASP A 321 -0.27 35.67 -17.70
N GLY A 322 -1.39 36.39 -17.82
CA GLY A 322 -1.43 37.84 -18.03
C GLY A 322 -1.24 38.27 -19.48
N ASP A 323 -1.11 37.34 -20.42
CA ASP A 323 -1.11 37.56 -21.85
C ASP A 323 -2.53 37.38 -22.41
N VAL A 324 -3.15 38.46 -22.90
CA VAL A 324 -4.51 38.38 -23.48
C VAL A 324 -4.55 37.65 -24.83
N CYS A 325 -3.39 37.28 -25.36
CA CYS A 325 -3.17 36.57 -26.62
C CYS A 325 -2.94 35.07 -26.46
N SER A 326 -3.08 34.53 -25.25
CA SER A 326 -3.13 33.09 -24.99
C SER A 326 -4.53 32.70 -24.50
N GLU A 327 -4.99 31.52 -24.89
CA GLU A 327 -6.26 30.95 -24.46
C GLU A 327 -6.06 29.55 -23.88
N GLY A 328 -6.67 29.32 -22.72
CA GLY A 328 -6.60 28.05 -22.02
C GLY A 328 -5.26 27.86 -21.30
N ASP A 329 -4.74 28.92 -20.69
CA ASP A 329 -3.52 28.85 -19.88
C ASP A 329 -3.68 27.85 -18.74
N ALA A 330 -2.58 27.14 -18.50
CA ALA A 330 -2.56 26.07 -17.53
C ALA A 330 -1.22 26.05 -16.81
N CYS A 331 -1.27 25.61 -15.57
CA CYS A 331 -0.10 25.45 -14.76
C CYS A 331 0.80 24.36 -15.35
N ALA A 332 2.07 24.71 -15.56
CA ALA A 332 3.11 23.79 -15.98
C ALA A 332 4.41 24.14 -15.26
N ALA A 333 5.01 23.15 -14.60
CA ALA A 333 6.24 23.32 -13.84
C ALA A 333 6.21 24.46 -12.79
N GLY A 334 5.07 24.65 -12.12
CA GLY A 334 4.92 25.63 -11.03
C GLY A 334 4.86 27.07 -11.51
N LYS A 335 4.47 27.29 -12.77
CA LYS A 335 4.18 28.60 -13.34
C LYS A 335 2.99 28.49 -14.27
N CYS A 336 2.26 29.58 -14.42
CA CYS A 336 1.24 29.65 -15.45
C CYS A 336 1.92 29.68 -16.82
N ALA A 337 1.67 28.67 -17.65
CA ALA A 337 2.21 28.58 -18.99
C ALA A 337 1.13 29.00 -20.01
N PRO A 338 1.52 29.76 -21.05
CA PRO A 338 0.61 30.20 -22.09
C PRO A 338 -0.04 29.00 -22.75
N GLY A 339 -1.36 29.07 -22.91
CA GLY A 339 -2.17 28.13 -23.64
C GLY A 339 -1.95 28.24 -25.16
N LYS A 340 -3.01 27.96 -25.93
CA LYS A 340 -2.93 28.15 -27.38
C LYS A 340 -2.91 29.64 -27.70
N ALA A 341 -2.06 30.04 -28.64
CA ALA A 341 -2.09 31.40 -29.17
C ALA A 341 -3.50 31.71 -29.68
N LYS A 342 -4.07 32.80 -29.18
CA LYS A 342 -5.38 33.33 -29.54
C LYS A 342 -5.41 33.60 -31.03
N ASN A 343 -6.40 33.02 -31.70
CA ASN A 343 -6.55 33.24 -33.13
C ASN A 343 -7.15 34.64 -33.36
N CYS A 344 -6.30 35.56 -33.83
CA CYS A 344 -6.72 36.92 -34.19
C CYS A 344 -7.19 37.06 -35.63
N ASP A 345 -7.21 35.96 -36.40
CA ASP A 345 -7.71 35.96 -37.77
C ASP A 345 -9.21 36.30 -37.80
N ASP A 346 -9.52 37.48 -38.33
CA ASP A 346 -10.89 37.96 -38.54
C ASP A 346 -11.45 37.54 -39.92
N ALA A 347 -10.71 36.70 -40.65
CA ALA A 347 -11.00 36.22 -41.99
C ALA A 347 -11.10 37.34 -43.05
N ASN A 348 -10.57 38.53 -42.77
CA ASN A 348 -10.52 39.65 -43.70
C ASN A 348 -9.14 39.76 -44.36
N THR A 349 -9.08 39.51 -45.66
CA THR A 349 -7.83 39.57 -46.44
C THR A 349 -7.24 40.99 -46.52
N CYS A 350 -8.03 42.01 -46.20
CA CYS A 350 -7.64 43.42 -46.17
C CYS A 350 -7.10 43.93 -44.84
N THR A 351 -6.96 43.03 -43.87
CA THR A 351 -6.26 43.29 -42.63
C THR A 351 -5.13 42.28 -42.44
N SER A 352 -4.14 42.69 -41.68
CA SER A 352 -3.07 41.82 -41.18
C SER A 352 -3.17 41.82 -39.67
N GLU A 353 -3.18 40.62 -39.12
CA GLU A 353 -3.49 40.41 -37.73
C GLU A 353 -2.22 40.24 -36.92
N SER A 354 -2.16 40.96 -35.81
CA SER A 354 -1.13 40.81 -34.80
C SER A 354 -1.80 40.80 -33.44
N CYS A 355 -1.32 39.95 -32.53
CA CYS A 355 -1.82 39.97 -31.17
C CYS A 355 -0.82 40.71 -30.28
N ASP A 356 -1.25 41.80 -29.66
CA ASP A 356 -0.47 42.51 -28.66
C ASP A 356 -0.77 41.94 -27.26
N PRO A 357 0.25 41.46 -26.52
CA PRO A 357 0.05 40.77 -25.24
C PRO A 357 -0.70 41.53 -24.14
N LYS A 358 -0.92 42.85 -24.30
CA LYS A 358 -1.67 43.68 -23.34
C LYS A 358 -3.03 44.13 -23.85
N SER A 359 -3.15 44.36 -25.15
CA SER A 359 -4.34 44.97 -25.76
C SER A 359 -5.13 44.03 -26.67
N GLY A 360 -4.65 42.80 -26.90
CA GLY A 360 -5.34 41.75 -27.62
C GLY A 360 -5.13 41.84 -29.13
N CYS A 361 -6.07 41.27 -29.89
CA CYS A 361 -6.00 41.24 -31.35
C CYS A 361 -6.06 42.67 -31.94
N GLN A 362 -5.04 43.02 -32.70
CA GLN A 362 -4.88 44.29 -33.40
C GLN A 362 -4.92 44.05 -34.91
N LEU A 363 -5.95 44.60 -35.56
CA LEU A 363 -6.12 44.55 -37.01
C LEU A 363 -5.41 45.75 -37.66
N ALA A 364 -4.40 45.52 -38.50
CA ALA A 364 -3.74 46.57 -39.30
C ALA A 364 -4.19 46.49 -40.77
N ALA A 365 -4.38 47.64 -41.45
CA ALA A 365 -4.81 47.65 -42.85
C ALA A 365 -3.67 47.19 -43.78
N THR A 366 -3.99 46.30 -44.73
CA THR A 366 -3.04 45.86 -45.76
C THR A 366 -3.43 46.43 -47.13
N ALA A 367 -2.45 46.51 -48.04
CA ALA A 367 -2.67 46.91 -49.44
C ALA A 367 -2.70 45.69 -50.38
N SER A 368 -3.07 44.52 -49.85
CA SER A 368 -3.10 43.27 -50.61
C SER A 368 -4.20 43.31 -51.68
N PRO A 369 -4.04 42.53 -52.77
CA PRO A 369 -5.16 42.22 -53.64
C PRO A 369 -6.23 41.50 -52.83
N CYS A 370 -7.48 41.85 -53.07
CA CYS A 370 -8.63 41.18 -52.48
C CYS A 370 -9.64 40.88 -53.59
N ASP A 371 -10.71 40.18 -53.24
CA ASP A 371 -11.85 39.92 -54.12
C ASP A 371 -13.07 40.45 -53.38
N ASP A 372 -13.80 41.39 -53.98
CA ASP A 372 -15.01 41.98 -53.38
C ASP A 372 -16.25 41.09 -53.60
N ALA A 373 -16.02 39.85 -54.06
CA ALA A 373 -17.01 38.86 -54.47
C ALA A 373 -17.95 39.38 -55.56
N ASN A 374 -17.54 40.43 -56.28
CA ASN A 374 -18.23 40.95 -57.44
C ASN A 374 -17.48 40.52 -58.70
N ALA A 375 -17.99 39.48 -59.35
CA ALA A 375 -17.38 38.90 -60.54
C ALA A 375 -17.40 39.83 -61.77
N CYS A 376 -17.96 41.06 -61.64
CA CYS A 376 -17.96 42.11 -62.65
C CYS A 376 -16.97 43.24 -62.40
N THR A 377 -16.17 43.13 -61.35
CA THR A 377 -15.05 44.03 -61.06
C THR A 377 -13.74 43.25 -61.11
N THR A 378 -12.71 43.93 -61.59
CA THR A 378 -11.37 43.36 -61.76
C THR A 378 -10.35 44.36 -61.25
N GLY A 379 -9.34 43.85 -60.54
CA GLY A 379 -8.35 44.66 -59.85
C GLY A 379 -8.84 45.22 -58.52
N ASP A 380 -9.64 44.45 -57.77
CA ASP A 380 -10.10 44.82 -56.44
C ASP A 380 -8.90 44.91 -55.48
N ALA A 381 -8.95 45.93 -54.63
CA ALA A 381 -7.83 46.28 -53.76
C ALA A 381 -8.33 46.70 -52.40
N CYS A 382 -7.56 46.33 -51.39
CA CYS A 382 -7.86 46.71 -50.04
C CYS A 382 -7.75 48.22 -49.84
N LYS A 383 -8.83 48.83 -49.36
CA LYS A 383 -8.89 50.24 -48.99
C LYS A 383 -9.66 50.40 -47.69
N ASP A 384 -9.06 51.12 -46.73
CA ASP A 384 -9.65 51.38 -45.41
C ASP A 384 -10.15 50.10 -44.70
N LYS A 385 -9.34 49.03 -44.75
CA LYS A 385 -9.62 47.70 -44.17
C LYS A 385 -10.78 46.92 -44.80
N ALA A 386 -11.32 47.37 -45.92
CA ALA A 386 -12.36 46.67 -46.68
C ALA A 386 -11.88 46.42 -48.12
N CYS A 387 -12.40 45.35 -48.73
CA CYS A 387 -12.15 45.14 -50.14
C CYS A 387 -12.97 46.14 -50.96
N ALA A 388 -12.28 46.99 -51.72
CA ALA A 388 -12.92 47.97 -52.59
C ALA A 388 -12.90 47.47 -54.02
N ALA A 389 -14.07 47.52 -54.66
CA ALA A 389 -14.30 47.13 -56.03
C ALA A 389 -13.35 47.86 -57.00
N GLY A 390 -12.66 47.08 -57.83
CA GLY A 390 -11.81 47.56 -58.91
C GLY A 390 -12.62 48.19 -60.04
N ALA A 391 -12.00 49.11 -60.78
CA ALA A 391 -12.69 49.84 -61.85
C ALA A 391 -12.79 49.07 -63.19
N GLY A 392 -12.13 47.92 -63.31
CA GLY A 392 -12.13 47.13 -64.55
C GLY A 392 -13.37 46.25 -64.65
N LYS A 393 -14.08 46.29 -65.78
CA LYS A 393 -15.20 45.39 -66.07
C LYS A 393 -14.73 44.28 -67.02
N PRO A 394 -15.00 42.99 -66.75
CA PRO A 394 -14.70 41.93 -67.70
C PRO A 394 -15.54 42.09 -68.97
N ASP A 395 -14.91 41.81 -70.12
CA ASP A 395 -15.60 41.77 -71.41
C ASP A 395 -16.42 40.48 -71.47
N CYS A 396 -17.75 40.63 -71.52
CA CYS A 396 -18.69 39.53 -71.47
C CYS A 396 -19.27 39.17 -72.84
N ASP A 397 -18.70 39.65 -73.94
CA ASP A 397 -19.15 39.29 -75.28
C ASP A 397 -18.71 37.85 -75.62
N ASP A 398 -19.66 36.90 -75.67
CA ASP A 398 -19.38 35.50 -76.05
C ASP A 398 -19.49 35.26 -77.57
N LYS A 399 -19.77 36.32 -78.33
CA LYS A 399 -19.94 36.35 -79.79
C LYS A 399 -21.07 35.45 -80.28
N ASN A 400 -21.98 35.05 -79.41
CA ASN A 400 -23.14 34.25 -79.78
C ASN A 400 -24.36 35.18 -79.96
N PRO A 401 -24.89 35.33 -81.19
CA PRO A 401 -26.04 36.21 -81.44
C PRO A 401 -27.33 35.77 -80.73
N CYS A 402 -27.36 34.54 -80.18
CA CYS A 402 -28.50 33.99 -79.45
C CYS A 402 -28.44 34.20 -77.93
N THR A 403 -27.51 35.02 -77.46
CA THR A 403 -27.38 35.39 -76.05
C THR A 403 -27.27 36.89 -75.91
N ASP A 404 -27.91 37.42 -74.87
CA ASP A 404 -27.74 38.80 -74.43
C ASP A 404 -26.69 38.81 -73.31
N ASP A 405 -25.55 39.43 -73.62
CA ASP A 405 -24.41 39.48 -72.73
C ASP A 405 -24.56 40.58 -71.68
N ALA A 406 -24.66 40.16 -70.42
CA ALA A 406 -24.68 41.03 -69.27
C ALA A 406 -23.65 40.56 -68.25
N CYS A 407 -23.17 41.46 -67.41
CA CYS A 407 -22.35 41.06 -66.29
C CYS A 407 -23.20 41.14 -65.02
N ASP A 408 -23.46 39.99 -64.39
CA ASP A 408 -24.14 39.89 -63.11
C ASP A 408 -23.09 39.89 -61.98
N ALA A 409 -23.29 40.78 -61.01
CA ALA A 409 -22.33 41.00 -59.94
C ALA A 409 -22.02 39.72 -59.12
N LYS A 410 -22.90 38.72 -59.07
CA LYS A 410 -22.67 37.49 -58.27
C LYS A 410 -22.07 36.35 -59.05
N VAL A 411 -22.38 36.23 -60.34
CA VAL A 411 -21.97 35.06 -61.15
C VAL A 411 -21.05 35.42 -62.31
N GLY A 412 -20.77 36.72 -62.53
CA GLY A 412 -19.85 37.21 -63.56
C GLY A 412 -20.54 37.41 -64.89
N CYS A 413 -19.84 37.14 -65.98
CA CYS A 413 -20.45 37.20 -67.30
C CYS A 413 -21.61 36.20 -67.42
N THR A 414 -22.79 36.73 -67.71
CA THR A 414 -24.03 36.00 -67.95
C THR A 414 -24.46 36.22 -69.38
N HIS A 415 -24.76 35.12 -70.06
CA HIS A 415 -25.17 35.12 -71.45
C HIS A 415 -26.61 34.60 -71.47
N THR A 416 -27.58 35.52 -71.45
CA THR A 416 -28.99 35.14 -71.31
C THR A 416 -29.57 34.78 -72.66
N ASN A 417 -30.04 33.55 -72.80
CA ASN A 417 -30.64 33.07 -74.04
C ASN A 417 -31.76 33.99 -74.51
N ASN A 418 -31.60 34.60 -75.68
CA ASN A 418 -32.62 35.42 -76.30
C ASN A 418 -33.42 34.59 -77.32
N THR A 419 -34.48 35.20 -77.85
CA THR A 419 -35.34 34.59 -78.88
C THR A 419 -35.23 35.35 -80.20
N ALA A 420 -34.09 35.99 -80.44
CA ALA A 420 -33.85 36.73 -81.66
C ALA A 420 -33.82 35.78 -82.87
N THR A 421 -34.02 36.34 -84.06
CA THR A 421 -33.77 35.59 -85.30
C THR A 421 -32.27 35.40 -85.47
N CYS A 422 -31.86 34.23 -85.93
CA CYS A 422 -30.47 33.89 -86.17
C CYS A 422 -30.36 33.03 -87.44
N ASP A 423 -29.15 32.61 -87.81
CA ASP A 423 -28.90 31.70 -88.93
C ASP A 423 -27.97 30.58 -88.43
N ASP A 424 -28.42 29.33 -88.53
CA ASP A 424 -27.67 28.16 -88.06
C ASP A 424 -26.74 27.57 -89.14
N GLY A 425 -26.79 28.13 -90.35
CA GLY A 425 -25.99 27.71 -91.50
C GLY A 425 -26.39 26.37 -92.12
N ASP A 426 -27.48 25.73 -91.68
CA ASP A 426 -27.99 24.48 -92.26
C ASP A 426 -29.13 24.74 -93.26
N ALA A 427 -28.88 24.45 -94.53
CA ALA A 427 -29.84 24.66 -95.62
C ALA A 427 -31.09 23.75 -95.56
N LYS A 428 -31.20 22.83 -94.59
CA LYS A 428 -32.33 21.90 -94.43
C LYS A 428 -33.33 22.33 -93.36
N THR A 429 -33.00 23.34 -92.59
CA THR A 429 -33.83 23.98 -91.58
C THR A 429 -34.39 25.29 -92.13
N ALA A 430 -35.51 25.76 -91.58
CA ALA A 430 -36.13 27.03 -91.98
C ALA A 430 -36.80 27.69 -90.77
N GLY A 431 -36.67 29.02 -90.69
CA GLY A 431 -37.24 29.82 -89.60
C GLY A 431 -36.39 29.79 -88.33
N ASP A 432 -35.07 29.92 -88.48
CA ASP A 432 -34.12 29.76 -87.38
C ASP A 432 -34.29 30.89 -86.37
N VAL A 433 -34.59 30.49 -85.14
CA VAL A 433 -34.79 31.38 -84.02
C VAL A 433 -33.94 30.87 -82.88
N CYS A 434 -33.39 31.80 -82.13
CA CYS A 434 -32.63 31.48 -80.95
C CYS A 434 -33.55 30.77 -79.95
N ALA A 435 -33.16 29.56 -79.59
CA ALA A 435 -33.83 28.77 -78.59
C ALA A 435 -32.77 28.10 -77.71
N ALA A 436 -32.88 28.33 -76.40
CA ALA A 436 -31.91 27.83 -75.42
C ALA A 436 -30.44 28.19 -75.74
N GLY A 437 -30.19 29.40 -76.28
CA GLY A 437 -28.84 29.94 -76.49
C GLY A 437 -28.14 29.38 -77.72
N LYS A 438 -28.87 28.67 -78.58
CA LYS A 438 -28.36 28.16 -79.85
C LYS A 438 -29.25 28.59 -80.98
N CYS A 439 -28.62 28.88 -82.10
CA CYS A 439 -29.35 29.01 -83.33
C CYS A 439 -29.65 27.63 -83.89
N ALA A 440 -30.93 27.31 -84.08
CA ALA A 440 -31.36 26.06 -84.68
C ALA A 440 -32.74 26.20 -85.32
N GLY A 441 -32.94 25.66 -86.51
CA GLY A 441 -34.27 25.36 -87.04
C GLY A 441 -34.72 23.91 -86.73
N SER A 442 -36.01 23.63 -86.93
CA SER A 442 -36.64 22.40 -86.41
C SER A 442 -36.76 21.26 -87.42
N ILE A 443 -36.30 20.05 -87.02
CA ILE A 443 -36.80 18.74 -87.49
C ILE A 443 -37.36 17.92 -86.29
N ALA A 444 -38.37 17.08 -86.53
CA ALA A 444 -39.29 16.49 -85.54
C ALA A 444 -38.67 15.70 -84.34
N SER A 445 -39.32 15.84 -83.17
CA SER A 445 -38.97 15.32 -81.82
C SER A 445 -39.08 13.79 -81.60
N ASP A 446 -38.18 13.21 -80.79
CA ASP A 446 -38.09 11.79 -80.39
C ASP A 446 -39.07 11.44 -79.23
N PRO A 447 -39.79 10.28 -79.23
CA PRO A 447 -40.81 9.96 -78.22
C PRO A 447 -40.27 9.33 -76.91
N THR A 448 -41.07 9.42 -75.84
CA THR A 448 -40.82 8.89 -74.49
C THR A 448 -40.52 7.37 -74.48
N PRO A 449 -39.52 6.89 -73.71
CA PRO A 449 -39.15 5.48 -73.68
C PRO A 449 -40.25 4.60 -73.08
N THR A 450 -40.59 3.52 -73.77
CA THR A 450 -41.50 2.46 -73.30
C THR A 450 -40.71 1.35 -72.59
N CYS A 451 -41.39 0.52 -71.78
CA CYS A 451 -40.75 -0.63 -71.15
C CYS A 451 -40.12 -1.61 -72.14
N ALA A 452 -40.72 -1.78 -73.32
CA ALA A 452 -40.14 -2.59 -74.38
C ALA A 452 -38.78 -2.01 -74.81
N THR A 453 -38.76 -0.71 -75.16
CA THR A 453 -37.53 -0.04 -75.63
C THR A 453 -36.45 0.06 -74.57
N TYR A 454 -36.81 0.26 -73.31
CA TYR A 454 -35.87 0.28 -72.19
C TYR A 454 -35.31 -1.12 -71.90
N CYS A 455 -36.17 -2.14 -71.81
CA CYS A 455 -35.73 -3.49 -71.44
C CYS A 455 -34.89 -4.15 -72.52
N GLU A 456 -35.16 -3.88 -73.79
CA GLU A 456 -34.27 -4.24 -74.89
C GLU A 456 -32.91 -3.53 -74.79
N ALA A 457 -32.91 -2.23 -74.48
CA ALA A 457 -31.67 -1.47 -74.34
C ALA A 457 -30.80 -1.98 -73.18
N VAL A 458 -31.37 -2.18 -71.99
CA VAL A 458 -30.61 -2.58 -70.80
C VAL A 458 -30.12 -4.03 -70.89
N THR A 459 -30.94 -4.95 -71.39
CA THR A 459 -30.51 -6.36 -71.56
C THR A 459 -29.49 -6.52 -72.69
N SER A 460 -29.56 -5.67 -73.72
CA SER A 460 -28.54 -5.62 -74.77
C SER A 460 -27.22 -5.01 -74.29
N ALA A 461 -27.27 -3.95 -73.48
CA ALA A 461 -26.07 -3.24 -73.02
C ALA A 461 -25.37 -3.93 -71.85
N CYS A 462 -26.14 -4.50 -70.92
CA CYS A 462 -25.65 -5.04 -69.66
C CYS A 462 -25.62 -6.59 -69.63
N GLY A 463 -26.22 -7.23 -70.63
CA GLY A 463 -26.37 -8.67 -70.69
C GLY A 463 -27.42 -9.21 -69.70
N THR A 464 -27.73 -10.49 -69.84
CA THR A 464 -28.61 -11.26 -68.94
C THR A 464 -27.85 -12.24 -68.04
N SER A 465 -26.52 -12.30 -68.20
CA SER A 465 -25.61 -13.07 -67.35
C SER A 465 -24.25 -12.37 -67.25
N GLY A 466 -23.51 -12.62 -66.17
CA GLY A 466 -22.22 -11.97 -65.88
C GLY A 466 -22.34 -10.77 -64.92
N ALA A 467 -21.21 -10.13 -64.63
CA ALA A 467 -21.08 -9.14 -63.54
C ALA A 467 -21.92 -7.87 -63.72
N ASN A 468 -22.23 -7.50 -64.97
CA ASN A 468 -23.02 -6.30 -65.29
C ASN A 468 -24.51 -6.59 -65.48
N ALA A 469 -24.94 -7.86 -65.47
CA ALA A 469 -26.32 -8.23 -65.72
C ALA A 469 -27.24 -7.70 -64.61
N GLN A 470 -28.24 -6.90 -64.99
CA GLN A 470 -29.21 -6.30 -64.06
C GLN A 470 -30.52 -7.10 -63.98
N TYR A 471 -30.76 -7.95 -64.97
CA TYR A 471 -31.93 -8.81 -65.10
C TYR A 471 -31.48 -10.16 -65.62
N ALA A 472 -32.05 -11.26 -65.11
CA ALA A 472 -31.74 -12.60 -65.60
C ALA A 472 -32.41 -12.90 -66.94
N SER A 473 -33.46 -12.14 -67.31
CA SER A 473 -34.09 -12.24 -68.63
C SER A 473 -34.81 -10.95 -69.05
N LEU A 474 -35.07 -10.84 -70.36
CA LEU A 474 -35.91 -9.77 -70.90
C LEU A 474 -37.33 -9.80 -70.31
N ALA A 475 -37.90 -10.99 -70.11
CA ALA A 475 -39.24 -11.14 -69.52
C ALA A 475 -39.29 -10.61 -68.07
N GLU A 476 -38.25 -10.87 -67.28
CA GLU A 476 -38.11 -10.34 -65.93
C GLU A 476 -37.97 -8.82 -65.93
N CYS A 477 -37.18 -8.26 -66.85
CA CYS A 477 -37.08 -6.80 -67.01
C CYS A 477 -38.43 -6.19 -67.34
N THR A 478 -39.12 -6.73 -68.34
CA THR A 478 -40.39 -6.17 -68.82
C THR A 478 -41.48 -6.24 -67.75
N SER A 479 -41.52 -7.32 -66.96
CA SER A 479 -42.42 -7.43 -65.82
C SER A 479 -42.14 -6.35 -64.79
N TRP A 480 -40.89 -6.24 -64.33
CA TRP A 480 -40.50 -5.24 -63.33
C TRP A 480 -40.69 -3.79 -63.83
N CYS A 481 -40.37 -3.54 -65.11
CA CYS A 481 -40.52 -2.22 -65.71
C CYS A 481 -41.98 -1.80 -65.78
N ALA A 482 -42.88 -2.72 -66.14
CA ALA A 482 -44.30 -2.41 -66.23
C ALA A 482 -44.82 -1.87 -64.88
N ASP A 483 -44.35 -2.43 -63.77
CA ASP A 483 -44.73 -2.00 -62.42
C ASP A 483 -44.18 -0.61 -62.08
N LEU A 484 -42.90 -0.38 -62.38
CA LEU A 484 -42.29 0.94 -62.11
C LEU A 484 -42.85 2.03 -63.05
N ALA A 485 -43.10 1.73 -64.32
CA ALA A 485 -43.62 2.67 -65.31
C ALA A 485 -45.06 3.13 -65.01
N MET A 486 -45.85 2.33 -64.29
CA MET A 486 -47.19 2.71 -63.83
C MET A 486 -47.16 3.83 -62.79
N ILE A 487 -46.06 3.93 -62.03
CA ILE A 487 -45.93 4.93 -60.96
C ILE A 487 -45.01 6.07 -61.39
N PHE A 488 -43.92 5.75 -62.11
CA PHE A 488 -42.86 6.69 -62.47
C PHE A 488 -42.37 6.48 -63.91
N PRO A 489 -43.15 6.86 -64.94
CA PRO A 489 -42.75 6.71 -66.33
C PRO A 489 -41.55 7.62 -66.68
N GLY A 490 -41.59 8.88 -66.23
CA GLY A 490 -40.57 9.89 -66.54
C GLY A 490 -40.56 10.37 -68.00
N ALA A 491 -39.68 11.33 -68.30
CA ALA A 491 -39.45 11.82 -69.65
C ALA A 491 -38.19 11.21 -70.27
N ALA A 492 -38.09 11.21 -71.60
CA ALA A 492 -36.89 10.73 -72.32
C ALA A 492 -35.59 11.48 -71.94
N ALA A 493 -35.73 12.69 -71.40
CA ALA A 493 -34.62 13.55 -70.99
C ALA A 493 -34.20 13.38 -69.53
N ASP A 494 -34.88 12.54 -68.76
CA ASP A 494 -34.56 12.32 -67.35
C ASP A 494 -33.15 11.71 -67.22
N LYS A 495 -32.30 12.31 -66.38
CA LYS A 495 -30.94 11.84 -66.07
C LYS A 495 -30.77 11.40 -64.62
N SER A 496 -31.80 11.61 -63.81
CA SER A 496 -31.82 11.34 -62.37
C SER A 496 -33.26 11.14 -61.90
N GLY A 497 -33.43 10.59 -60.70
CA GLY A 497 -34.75 10.31 -60.13
C GLY A 497 -35.28 8.92 -60.47
N ASN A 498 -36.24 8.43 -59.70
CA ASN A 498 -36.74 7.06 -59.82
C ASN A 498 -37.71 6.90 -61.02
N THR A 499 -37.23 7.09 -62.26
CA THR A 499 -38.08 6.99 -63.47
C THR A 499 -37.52 6.00 -64.50
N ILE A 500 -38.40 5.50 -65.39
CA ILE A 500 -37.97 4.71 -66.56
C ILE A 500 -37.18 5.56 -67.55
N GLY A 501 -37.52 6.85 -67.68
CA GLY A 501 -36.72 7.83 -68.43
C GLY A 501 -35.24 7.84 -68.03
N CYS A 502 -34.96 7.97 -66.73
CA CYS A 502 -33.59 7.95 -66.19
C CYS A 502 -32.88 6.63 -66.50
N ARG A 503 -33.54 5.50 -66.30
CA ARG A 503 -32.94 4.17 -66.52
C ARG A 503 -32.70 3.91 -68.01
N ALA A 504 -33.57 4.40 -68.88
CA ALA A 504 -33.37 4.35 -70.33
C ALA A 504 -32.19 5.23 -70.78
N TYR A 505 -32.00 6.40 -70.18
CA TYR A 505 -30.82 7.23 -70.42
C TYR A 505 -29.53 6.48 -70.06
N HIS A 506 -29.45 5.87 -68.87
CA HIS A 506 -28.27 5.10 -68.47
C HIS A 506 -28.07 3.79 -69.25
N ALA A 507 -29.14 3.13 -69.66
CA ALA A 507 -29.06 1.96 -70.54
C ALA A 507 -28.45 2.32 -71.91
N LYS A 508 -28.77 3.52 -72.44
CA LYS A 508 -28.15 4.04 -73.67
C LYS A 508 -26.65 4.28 -73.48
N LEU A 509 -26.24 4.89 -72.38
CA LEU A 509 -24.82 5.13 -72.08
C LEU A 509 -24.03 3.84 -71.83
N ALA A 510 -24.64 2.84 -71.20
CA ALA A 510 -24.02 1.53 -70.98
C ALA A 510 -23.66 0.80 -72.29
N LYS A 511 -24.27 1.16 -73.42
CA LYS A 511 -24.06 0.53 -74.73
C LYS A 511 -22.79 1.04 -75.46
N VAL A 512 -22.16 2.10 -74.98
CA VAL A 512 -21.04 2.76 -75.67
C VAL A 512 -19.80 1.86 -75.72
N ASP A 513 -19.39 1.28 -74.59
CA ASP A 513 -18.29 0.32 -74.49
C ASP A 513 -18.34 -0.46 -73.16
N ALA A 514 -17.41 -1.41 -72.98
CA ALA A 514 -17.36 -2.25 -71.78
C ALA A 514 -17.10 -1.48 -70.48
N SER A 515 -16.36 -0.37 -70.55
CA SER A 515 -16.09 0.51 -69.39
C SER A 515 -17.33 1.32 -69.00
N SER A 516 -18.09 1.74 -70.00
CA SER A 516 -19.37 2.43 -69.86
C SER A 516 -20.44 1.49 -69.31
N ALA A 517 -20.43 0.21 -69.69
CA ALA A 517 -21.29 -0.81 -69.12
C ALA A 517 -21.04 -1.01 -67.61
N ALA A 518 -19.78 -1.12 -67.19
CA ALA A 518 -19.45 -1.25 -65.76
C ALA A 518 -19.93 -0.05 -64.92
N THR A 519 -19.94 1.15 -65.51
CA THR A 519 -20.34 2.38 -64.83
C THR A 519 -21.86 2.59 -64.84
N HIS A 520 -22.52 2.35 -65.96
CA HIS A 520 -23.93 2.74 -66.15
C HIS A 520 -24.93 1.61 -65.97
N CYS A 521 -24.52 0.33 -66.06
CA CYS A 521 -25.43 -0.79 -65.80
C CYS A 521 -26.02 -0.79 -64.38
N PRO A 522 -25.26 -0.49 -63.31
CA PRO A 522 -25.84 -0.38 -61.97
C PRO A 522 -26.95 0.69 -61.86
N HIS A 523 -26.86 1.77 -62.64
CA HIS A 523 -27.84 2.86 -62.66
C HIS A 523 -29.05 2.54 -63.54
N ALA A 524 -28.82 1.78 -64.61
CA ALA A 524 -29.85 1.31 -65.52
C ALA A 524 -30.63 0.10 -64.97
N GLY A 525 -30.19 -0.54 -63.88
CA GLY A 525 -30.82 -1.73 -63.31
C GLY A 525 -31.95 -1.44 -62.34
N LYS A 526 -32.56 -2.49 -61.74
CA LYS A 526 -33.72 -2.40 -60.83
C LYS A 526 -33.52 -1.48 -59.63
N THR A 527 -32.29 -1.41 -59.17
CA THR A 527 -31.93 -0.69 -57.94
C THR A 527 -31.57 0.77 -58.18
N GLY A 528 -31.40 1.17 -59.45
CA GLY A 528 -31.07 2.54 -59.85
C GLY A 528 -29.67 2.99 -59.49
N GLY A 529 -28.88 2.18 -58.80
CA GLY A 529 -27.50 2.48 -58.42
C GLY A 529 -27.37 3.81 -57.68
N ASN A 530 -28.40 4.22 -56.93
CA ASN A 530 -28.53 5.53 -56.28
C ASN A 530 -28.59 6.76 -57.22
N MET A 531 -28.64 6.56 -58.54
CA MET A 531 -28.72 7.63 -59.55
C MET A 531 -30.14 7.79 -60.08
N CYS A 532 -30.75 6.67 -60.48
CA CYS A 532 -32.18 6.62 -60.82
C CYS A 532 -32.99 6.23 -59.59
N GLY A 533 -33.01 7.14 -58.62
CA GLY A 533 -33.61 6.95 -57.29
C GLY A 533 -32.64 6.35 -56.28
N THR A 534 -32.82 6.70 -55.01
CA THR A 534 -32.04 6.12 -53.91
C THR A 534 -32.40 4.67 -53.68
N TRP A 535 -31.54 3.90 -53.01
CA TRP A 535 -31.84 2.50 -52.66
C TRP A 535 -33.14 2.38 -51.88
N CYS A 536 -33.37 3.29 -50.93
CA CYS A 536 -34.59 3.29 -50.13
C CYS A 536 -35.82 3.80 -50.86
N GLU A 537 -35.69 4.79 -51.75
CA GLU A 537 -36.79 5.20 -52.63
C GLU A 537 -37.23 4.04 -53.54
N ASN A 538 -36.26 3.29 -54.07
CA ASN A 538 -36.52 2.12 -54.91
C ASN A 538 -37.18 0.98 -54.13
N TYR A 539 -36.66 0.65 -52.94
CA TYR A 539 -37.26 -0.34 -52.06
C TYR A 539 -38.67 0.04 -51.64
N CYS A 540 -38.86 1.25 -51.12
CA CYS A 540 -40.14 1.68 -50.57
C CYS A 540 -41.22 1.85 -51.62
N SER A 541 -40.87 2.23 -52.86
CA SER A 541 -41.82 2.26 -53.97
C SER A 541 -42.31 0.85 -54.33
N LEU A 542 -41.43 -0.15 -54.35
CA LEU A 542 -41.80 -1.54 -54.64
C LEU A 542 -42.55 -2.20 -53.48
N ALA A 543 -42.09 -1.98 -52.24
CA ALA A 543 -42.77 -2.44 -51.03
C ALA A 543 -44.17 -1.80 -50.90
N GLN A 544 -44.34 -0.56 -51.35
CA GLN A 544 -45.61 0.15 -51.37
C GLN A 544 -46.64 -0.51 -52.31
N MET A 545 -46.20 -1.02 -53.45
CA MET A 545 -47.08 -1.72 -54.39
C MET A 545 -47.41 -3.14 -53.95
N ASN A 546 -46.39 -3.90 -53.55
CA ASN A 546 -46.49 -5.35 -53.50
C ASN A 546 -46.68 -5.89 -52.08
N CYS A 547 -46.28 -5.13 -51.05
CA CYS A 547 -46.06 -5.72 -49.73
C CYS A 547 -46.56 -4.91 -48.52
N MET A 548 -47.16 -3.72 -48.67
CA MET A 548 -47.52 -2.88 -47.51
C MET A 548 -48.40 -3.56 -46.47
N ALA A 549 -49.43 -4.30 -46.91
CA ALA A 549 -50.35 -4.99 -46.01
C ALA A 549 -49.63 -6.08 -45.18
N THR A 550 -48.57 -6.66 -45.73
CA THR A 550 -47.80 -7.76 -45.12
C THR A 550 -46.62 -7.25 -44.28
N LEU A 551 -46.01 -6.13 -44.66
CA LEU A 551 -44.83 -5.56 -44.00
C LEU A 551 -45.15 -4.58 -42.87
N GLY A 552 -46.40 -4.13 -42.76
CA GLY A 552 -46.88 -3.35 -41.61
C GLY A 552 -46.46 -1.88 -41.58
N PHE A 553 -45.90 -1.34 -42.67
CA PHE A 553 -45.62 0.10 -42.79
C PHE A 553 -46.93 0.89 -42.94
N LYS A 554 -47.10 1.99 -42.19
CA LYS A 554 -48.31 2.82 -42.24
C LYS A 554 -48.27 3.84 -43.38
N ASN A 555 -47.09 4.27 -43.79
CA ASN A 555 -46.89 5.21 -44.91
C ASN A 555 -45.47 5.13 -45.48
N GLN A 556 -45.26 5.82 -46.61
CA GLN A 556 -43.99 5.86 -47.31
C GLN A 556 -42.85 6.44 -46.46
N GLY A 557 -43.12 7.42 -45.60
CA GLY A 557 -42.12 8.01 -44.69
C GLY A 557 -41.62 7.03 -43.63
N GLU A 558 -42.51 6.19 -43.08
CA GLU A 558 -42.16 5.12 -42.15
C GLU A 558 -41.33 4.04 -42.83
N CYS A 559 -41.68 3.68 -44.07
CA CYS A 559 -40.85 2.79 -44.89
C CYS A 559 -39.45 3.39 -45.10
N MET A 560 -39.36 4.66 -45.52
CA MET A 560 -38.07 5.33 -45.76
C MET A 560 -37.22 5.40 -44.49
N SER A 561 -37.82 5.75 -43.34
CA SER A 561 -37.11 5.82 -42.06
C SER A 561 -36.61 4.46 -41.57
N THR A 562 -37.39 3.41 -41.78
CA THR A 562 -36.96 2.04 -41.47
C THR A 562 -35.90 1.60 -42.46
N CYS A 563 -36.04 1.99 -43.73
CA CYS A 563 -35.16 1.57 -44.79
C CYS A 563 -33.74 2.09 -44.61
N ASN A 564 -33.61 3.36 -44.22
CA ASN A 564 -32.32 4.00 -43.99
C ASN A 564 -31.51 3.37 -42.84
N LYS A 565 -32.09 2.43 -42.08
CA LYS A 565 -31.39 1.64 -41.05
C LYS A 565 -30.79 0.34 -41.58
N ALA A 566 -31.11 -0.09 -42.81
CA ALA A 566 -30.57 -1.31 -43.39
C ALA A 566 -29.15 -1.09 -43.96
N PRO A 567 -28.27 -2.09 -43.86
CA PRO A 567 -26.98 -2.08 -44.53
C PRO A 567 -27.11 -1.89 -46.05
N VAL A 568 -26.28 -1.02 -46.62
CA VAL A 568 -26.18 -0.76 -48.07
C VAL A 568 -24.96 -1.43 -48.71
N ASN A 569 -24.33 -2.39 -48.03
CA ASN A 569 -22.98 -2.88 -48.34
C ASN A 569 -22.94 -4.20 -49.13
N SER A 570 -24.01 -4.54 -49.83
CA SER A 570 -24.10 -5.83 -50.55
C SER A 570 -24.21 -5.63 -52.06
N ALA A 571 -24.01 -6.71 -52.84
CA ALA A 571 -24.05 -6.64 -54.29
C ALA A 571 -25.46 -6.25 -54.78
N VAL A 572 -25.50 -5.55 -55.92
CA VAL A 572 -26.68 -4.89 -56.49
C VAL A 572 -27.86 -5.86 -56.71
N ASN A 573 -27.59 -7.16 -56.88
CA ASN A 573 -28.60 -8.19 -57.15
C ASN A 573 -28.65 -9.28 -56.07
N ASP A 574 -28.17 -9.01 -54.85
CA ASP A 574 -28.23 -10.01 -53.80
C ASP A 574 -29.67 -10.47 -53.54
N GLN A 575 -29.85 -11.76 -53.25
CA GLN A 575 -31.17 -12.35 -53.00
C GLN A 575 -31.30 -12.88 -51.56
N THR A 576 -30.25 -12.75 -50.77
CA THR A 576 -30.14 -13.24 -49.39
C THR A 576 -29.46 -12.19 -48.51
N GLY A 577 -29.63 -12.30 -47.19
CA GLY A 577 -28.97 -11.40 -46.22
C GLY A 577 -29.88 -10.29 -45.71
N TYR A 578 -29.28 -9.14 -45.33
CA TYR A 578 -29.96 -8.05 -44.61
C TYR A 578 -29.90 -6.71 -45.35
N SER A 579 -29.46 -6.71 -46.60
CA SER A 579 -29.20 -5.47 -47.32
C SER A 579 -30.44 -4.90 -48.00
N VAL A 580 -30.46 -3.58 -48.17
CA VAL A 580 -31.52 -2.91 -48.95
C VAL A 580 -31.51 -3.41 -50.41
N GLN A 581 -30.33 -3.72 -50.97
CA GLN A 581 -30.19 -4.28 -52.31
C GLN A 581 -31.00 -5.56 -52.47
N CYS A 582 -30.91 -6.45 -51.48
CA CYS A 582 -31.68 -7.67 -51.52
C CYS A 582 -33.18 -7.44 -51.41
N MET A 583 -33.60 -6.50 -50.58
CA MET A 583 -35.01 -6.22 -50.38
C MET A 583 -35.65 -5.56 -51.61
N ILE A 584 -34.90 -4.77 -52.38
CA ILE A 584 -35.36 -4.26 -53.69
C ILE A 584 -35.63 -5.43 -54.64
N VAL A 585 -34.74 -6.43 -54.67
CA VAL A 585 -34.92 -7.62 -55.51
C VAL A 585 -36.14 -8.43 -55.07
N GLN A 586 -36.29 -8.72 -53.77
CA GLN A 586 -37.44 -9.46 -53.23
C GLN A 586 -38.76 -8.67 -53.37
N GLY A 587 -38.74 -7.35 -53.21
CA GLY A 587 -39.90 -6.47 -53.42
C GLY A 587 -40.39 -6.47 -54.87
N GLY A 588 -39.47 -6.61 -55.84
CA GLY A 588 -39.82 -6.84 -57.24
C GLY A 588 -40.38 -8.24 -57.50
N LEU A 589 -39.84 -9.28 -56.85
CA LEU A 589 -40.34 -10.66 -56.99
C LEU A 589 -41.73 -10.85 -56.36
N ALA A 590 -42.03 -10.10 -55.30
CA ALA A 590 -43.30 -10.16 -54.58
C ALA A 590 -44.53 -9.74 -55.41
N PHE A 591 -44.33 -9.12 -56.58
CA PHE A 591 -45.40 -8.86 -57.54
C PHE A 591 -46.03 -10.16 -58.07
N ASN A 592 -45.19 -11.15 -58.39
CA ASN A 592 -45.65 -12.43 -58.94
C ASN A 592 -46.05 -13.39 -57.81
N ASP A 593 -45.33 -13.37 -56.69
CA ASP A 593 -45.60 -14.18 -55.51
C ASP A 593 -45.69 -13.29 -54.25
N PRO A 594 -46.89 -12.86 -53.84
CA PRO A 594 -47.09 -12.04 -52.66
C PRO A 594 -46.63 -12.70 -51.34
N THR A 595 -46.42 -14.03 -51.31
CA THR A 595 -45.89 -14.71 -50.13
C THR A 595 -44.43 -14.36 -49.87
N ILE A 596 -43.70 -13.90 -50.89
CA ILE A 596 -42.34 -13.36 -50.77
C ILE A 596 -42.30 -12.14 -49.84
N CYS A 597 -43.41 -11.41 -49.67
CA CYS A 597 -43.46 -10.34 -48.68
C CYS A 597 -43.17 -10.84 -47.25
N GLN A 598 -43.46 -12.12 -46.94
CA GLN A 598 -43.14 -12.73 -45.65
C GLN A 598 -41.65 -13.07 -45.50
N SER A 599 -40.90 -13.14 -46.60
CA SER A 599 -39.45 -13.33 -46.58
C SER A 599 -38.68 -12.01 -46.35
N MET A 600 -39.40 -10.88 -46.26
CA MET A 600 -38.87 -9.54 -45.97
C MET A 600 -39.31 -9.07 -44.56
N THR A 601 -39.37 -9.97 -43.58
CA THR A 601 -39.85 -9.65 -42.21
C THR A 601 -39.05 -8.52 -41.56
N VAL A 602 -39.71 -7.56 -40.93
CA VAL A 602 -39.07 -6.54 -40.08
C VAL A 602 -38.73 -7.19 -38.74
N VAL A 603 -37.48 -7.13 -38.28
CA VAL A 603 -37.06 -7.66 -36.96
C VAL A 603 -36.51 -6.50 -36.12
N ASP A 604 -37.06 -6.31 -34.91
CA ASP A 604 -36.65 -5.32 -33.90
C ASP A 604 -36.20 -3.96 -34.44
N GLY A 605 -37.12 -3.22 -35.06
CA GLY A 605 -36.91 -1.82 -35.43
C GLY A 605 -36.01 -1.58 -36.66
N GLY A 606 -35.67 -2.64 -37.41
CA GLY A 606 -34.96 -2.59 -38.70
C GLY A 606 -35.50 -3.59 -39.74
N ILE A 607 -35.13 -3.41 -41.01
CA ILE A 607 -35.54 -4.31 -42.11
C ILE A 607 -34.83 -5.67 -41.95
N GLY A 608 -35.55 -6.80 -42.07
CA GLY A 608 -34.99 -8.11 -41.75
C GLY A 608 -34.56 -8.98 -42.92
N LYS A 609 -34.40 -10.27 -42.64
CA LYS A 609 -33.60 -11.20 -43.46
C LYS A 609 -34.32 -11.60 -44.74
N CYS A 610 -33.79 -11.18 -45.89
CA CYS A 610 -34.07 -11.84 -47.14
C CYS A 610 -33.73 -13.34 -47.07
N LYS A 611 -34.73 -14.17 -47.30
CA LYS A 611 -34.54 -15.60 -47.55
C LYS A 611 -34.66 -15.83 -49.06
N ALA A 612 -33.75 -16.61 -49.64
CA ALA A 612 -33.86 -17.00 -51.04
C ALA A 612 -35.26 -17.61 -51.27
N PRO A 613 -36.00 -17.19 -52.33
CA PRO A 613 -37.24 -17.85 -52.67
C PRO A 613 -36.97 -19.34 -52.91
N PRO A 614 -37.90 -20.24 -52.56
CA PRO A 614 -37.75 -21.64 -52.92
C PRO A 614 -37.55 -21.73 -54.44
N LYS A 615 -36.51 -22.43 -54.87
CA LYS A 615 -36.17 -22.58 -56.30
C LYS A 615 -37.43 -23.00 -57.08
N PRO A 616 -37.74 -22.35 -58.22
CA PRO A 616 -38.92 -22.70 -59.02
C PRO A 616 -38.99 -24.19 -59.26
N GLN A 617 -40.05 -24.81 -58.75
CA GLN A 617 -40.27 -26.23 -58.85
C GLN A 617 -40.95 -26.55 -60.17
N THR A 618 -40.69 -27.74 -60.67
CA THR A 618 -41.36 -28.26 -61.85
C THR A 618 -42.07 -29.54 -61.45
N VAL A 619 -43.40 -29.50 -61.41
CA VAL A 619 -44.21 -30.69 -61.16
C VAL A 619 -44.48 -31.36 -62.49
N LYS A 620 -44.21 -32.66 -62.59
CA LYS A 620 -44.50 -33.42 -63.79
C LYS A 620 -45.95 -33.88 -63.76
N VAL A 621 -46.68 -33.61 -64.84
CA VAL A 621 -48.02 -34.14 -65.08
C VAL A 621 -47.94 -35.06 -66.27
N GLY A 622 -48.17 -36.35 -66.01
CA GLY A 622 -48.28 -37.37 -67.04
C GLY A 622 -49.73 -37.71 -67.34
N THR A 623 -49.91 -38.78 -68.12
CA THR A 623 -51.22 -39.36 -68.40
C THR A 623 -51.26 -40.81 -67.94
N LYS A 624 -52.37 -41.21 -67.33
CA LYS A 624 -52.60 -42.58 -66.89
C LYS A 624 -54.08 -42.91 -66.99
N ASN A 625 -54.44 -43.96 -67.72
CA ASN A 625 -55.82 -44.44 -67.86
C ASN A 625 -56.83 -43.34 -68.25
N PHE A 626 -56.53 -42.52 -69.27
CA PHE A 626 -57.37 -41.39 -69.70
C PHE A 626 -57.61 -40.32 -68.60
N ALA A 627 -56.68 -40.17 -67.66
CA ALA A 627 -56.64 -39.10 -66.68
C ALA A 627 -55.26 -38.45 -66.65
N PHE A 628 -55.19 -37.20 -66.18
CA PHE A 628 -53.92 -36.57 -65.83
C PHE A 628 -53.42 -37.12 -64.49
N ASP A 629 -52.11 -37.33 -64.36
CA ASP A 629 -51.48 -37.86 -63.15
C ASP A 629 -50.27 -36.99 -62.75
N PRO A 630 -50.36 -36.19 -61.68
CA PRO A 630 -51.56 -35.88 -60.91
C PRO A 630 -52.55 -35.00 -61.70
N ALA A 631 -53.85 -35.12 -61.40
CA ALA A 631 -54.90 -34.28 -62.01
C ALA A 631 -55.02 -32.91 -61.32
N ASP A 632 -54.77 -32.86 -60.00
CA ASP A 632 -54.75 -31.64 -59.22
C ASP A 632 -53.31 -31.33 -58.81
N VAL A 633 -52.81 -30.17 -59.22
CA VAL A 633 -51.46 -29.70 -58.86
C VAL A 633 -51.59 -28.45 -58.01
N THR A 634 -50.82 -28.37 -56.92
CA THR A 634 -50.65 -27.14 -56.17
C THR A 634 -49.23 -26.64 -56.35
N LEU A 635 -49.10 -25.40 -56.81
CA LEU A 635 -47.84 -24.71 -57.10
C LEU A 635 -47.76 -23.39 -56.32
N ASN A 636 -46.56 -22.81 -56.22
CA ASN A 636 -46.42 -21.39 -55.91
C ASN A 636 -46.24 -20.59 -57.22
N ALA A 637 -46.56 -19.31 -57.20
CA ALA A 637 -46.31 -18.46 -58.37
C ALA A 637 -44.81 -18.44 -58.74
N GLY A 638 -44.51 -18.66 -60.02
CA GLY A 638 -43.16 -18.86 -60.56
C GLY A 638 -42.79 -20.33 -60.80
N ASP A 639 -43.51 -21.28 -60.22
CA ASP A 639 -43.34 -22.71 -60.51
C ASP A 639 -43.87 -23.06 -61.91
N SER A 640 -43.59 -24.28 -62.35
CA SER A 640 -44.02 -24.78 -63.65
C SER A 640 -44.63 -26.17 -63.57
N VAL A 641 -45.49 -26.49 -64.53
CA VAL A 641 -45.87 -27.87 -64.83
C VAL A 641 -45.12 -28.32 -66.07
N GLU A 642 -44.45 -29.47 -65.99
CA GLU A 642 -43.95 -30.19 -67.16
C GLU A 642 -44.96 -31.27 -67.55
N PHE A 643 -45.65 -31.04 -68.66
CA PHE A 643 -46.60 -31.99 -69.21
C PHE A 643 -45.86 -33.02 -70.05
N ALA A 644 -45.79 -34.25 -69.56
CA ALA A 644 -45.20 -35.40 -70.24
C ALA A 644 -46.33 -36.35 -70.66
N LEU A 645 -47.08 -35.94 -71.70
CA LEU A 645 -48.31 -36.61 -72.14
C LEU A 645 -48.01 -37.70 -73.17
N GLU A 646 -48.70 -38.83 -73.09
CA GLU A 646 -48.65 -39.86 -74.13
C GLU A 646 -49.26 -39.34 -75.45
N ALA A 647 -48.89 -39.95 -76.59
CA ALA A 647 -49.10 -39.45 -77.96
C ALA A 647 -50.53 -38.98 -78.31
N PHE A 648 -51.56 -39.48 -77.63
CA PHE A 648 -52.97 -39.16 -77.91
C PHE A 648 -53.57 -38.11 -76.97
N HIS A 649 -52.76 -37.52 -76.08
CA HIS A 649 -53.23 -36.55 -75.08
C HIS A 649 -52.59 -35.18 -75.27
N ASN A 650 -53.39 -34.14 -75.05
CA ASN A 650 -52.99 -32.74 -75.02
C ASN A 650 -53.49 -32.11 -73.70
N ALA A 651 -53.04 -30.90 -73.38
CA ALA A 651 -53.56 -30.13 -72.25
C ALA A 651 -53.82 -28.69 -72.68
N VAL A 652 -55.09 -28.27 -72.62
CA VAL A 652 -55.52 -26.93 -73.07
C VAL A 652 -56.21 -26.23 -71.91
N GLU A 653 -55.79 -24.99 -71.63
CA GLU A 653 -56.45 -24.15 -70.64
C GLU A 653 -57.83 -23.74 -71.11
N VAL A 654 -58.81 -23.86 -70.23
CA VAL A 654 -60.21 -23.48 -70.44
C VAL A 654 -60.67 -22.62 -69.26
N ASP A 655 -61.77 -21.90 -69.40
CA ASP A 655 -62.39 -21.23 -68.25
C ASP A 655 -63.10 -22.24 -67.32
N GLU A 656 -63.43 -21.80 -66.11
CA GLU A 656 -64.06 -22.65 -65.09
C GLU A 656 -65.41 -23.21 -65.56
N ALA A 657 -66.21 -22.39 -66.25
CA ALA A 657 -67.52 -22.81 -66.74
C ALA A 657 -67.40 -23.95 -67.77
N THR A 658 -66.46 -23.83 -68.71
CA THR A 658 -66.15 -24.84 -69.72
C THR A 658 -65.61 -26.12 -69.07
N TRP A 659 -64.74 -25.99 -68.07
CA TRP A 659 -64.19 -27.12 -67.31
C TRP A 659 -65.26 -27.89 -66.51
N MET A 660 -66.20 -27.18 -65.89
CA MET A 660 -67.33 -27.77 -65.17
C MET A 660 -68.28 -28.51 -66.12
N ALA A 661 -68.51 -27.97 -67.32
CA ALA A 661 -69.35 -28.57 -68.36
C ALA A 661 -68.68 -29.75 -69.10
N ASN A 662 -67.40 -30.06 -68.83
CA ASN A 662 -66.59 -31.00 -69.62
C ASN A 662 -66.49 -30.59 -71.11
N GLY A 663 -66.50 -29.29 -71.39
CA GLY A 663 -66.25 -28.73 -72.71
C GLY A 663 -64.75 -28.57 -73.00
N ASP A 664 -64.43 -28.22 -74.23
CA ASP A 664 -63.08 -28.14 -74.77
C ASP A 664 -62.75 -26.78 -75.42
N THR A 665 -63.59 -25.76 -75.17
CA THR A 665 -63.40 -24.40 -75.68
C THR A 665 -62.20 -23.74 -74.99
N ALA A 666 -61.11 -23.55 -75.74
CA ALA A 666 -59.89 -22.94 -75.23
C ALA A 666 -60.12 -21.51 -74.74
N LYS A 667 -59.53 -21.17 -73.60
CA LYS A 667 -59.54 -19.81 -73.05
C LYS A 667 -58.65 -18.89 -73.89
N ALA A 668 -59.13 -17.68 -74.16
CA ALA A 668 -58.34 -16.67 -74.87
C ALA A 668 -57.05 -16.35 -74.10
N ASN A 669 -55.90 -16.44 -74.79
CA ASN A 669 -54.55 -16.30 -74.21
C ASN A 669 -54.18 -17.32 -73.12
N GLY A 670 -54.92 -18.43 -73.02
CA GLY A 670 -54.57 -19.55 -72.13
C GLY A 670 -53.45 -20.43 -72.70
N PHE A 671 -52.84 -21.26 -71.86
CA PHE A 671 -51.79 -22.17 -72.33
C PHE A 671 -52.36 -23.33 -73.17
N LYS A 672 -51.54 -23.81 -74.12
CA LYS A 672 -51.85 -24.97 -74.95
C LYS A 672 -50.61 -25.86 -75.06
N VAL A 673 -50.74 -27.10 -74.61
CA VAL A 673 -49.76 -28.16 -74.82
C VAL A 673 -50.29 -29.05 -75.93
N GLU A 674 -49.48 -29.26 -76.96
CA GLU A 674 -49.86 -30.07 -78.12
C GLU A 674 -49.94 -31.58 -77.77
N PHE A 675 -50.47 -32.37 -78.71
CA PHE A 675 -50.58 -33.82 -78.56
C PHE A 675 -49.21 -34.48 -78.37
N GLY A 676 -49.18 -35.57 -77.58
CA GLY A 676 -48.00 -36.11 -76.91
C GLY A 676 -46.68 -36.16 -77.67
N GLY A 677 -45.59 -36.14 -76.90
CA GLY A 677 -44.22 -35.96 -77.39
C GLY A 677 -43.32 -35.35 -76.33
N THR A 678 -42.38 -34.49 -76.75
CA THR A 678 -41.38 -33.85 -75.87
C THR A 678 -42.06 -33.18 -74.67
N PRO A 679 -41.61 -33.47 -73.43
CA PRO A 679 -42.14 -32.83 -72.23
C PRO A 679 -42.18 -31.32 -72.37
N THR A 680 -43.38 -30.74 -72.24
CA THR A 680 -43.60 -29.31 -72.45
C THR A 680 -43.77 -28.63 -71.11
N LYS A 681 -42.91 -27.66 -70.82
CA LYS A 681 -42.92 -26.91 -69.56
C LYS A 681 -43.73 -25.63 -69.70
N VAL A 682 -44.73 -25.46 -68.84
CA VAL A 682 -45.57 -24.26 -68.74
C VAL A 682 -45.33 -23.60 -67.39
N ALA A 683 -44.91 -22.35 -67.38
CA ALA A 683 -44.65 -21.58 -66.17
C ALA A 683 -45.89 -20.78 -65.75
N PHE A 684 -46.16 -20.74 -64.44
CA PHE A 684 -47.33 -20.07 -63.88
C PHE A 684 -46.88 -18.92 -62.99
N ALA A 685 -46.80 -17.72 -63.56
CA ALA A 685 -46.27 -16.54 -62.87
C ALA A 685 -47.28 -15.82 -61.96
N LYS A 686 -48.57 -16.17 -62.02
CA LYS A 686 -49.63 -15.47 -61.27
C LYS A 686 -50.39 -16.46 -60.39
N ALA A 687 -50.67 -16.06 -59.16
CA ALA A 687 -51.56 -16.80 -58.26
C ALA A 687 -52.97 -16.87 -58.87
N GLY A 688 -53.63 -18.02 -58.68
CA GLY A 688 -54.94 -18.29 -59.27
C GLY A 688 -55.18 -19.76 -59.55
N VAL A 689 -56.40 -20.06 -59.99
CA VAL A 689 -56.79 -21.42 -60.36
C VAL A 689 -56.88 -21.53 -61.88
N TYR A 690 -56.10 -22.44 -62.44
CA TYR A 690 -56.02 -22.71 -63.87
C TYR A 690 -56.68 -24.05 -64.16
N TYR A 691 -57.68 -24.04 -65.04
CA TYR A 691 -58.45 -25.22 -65.41
C TYR A 691 -58.00 -25.70 -66.78
N TYR A 692 -57.74 -27.00 -66.93
CA TYR A 692 -57.29 -27.55 -68.21
C TYR A 692 -57.91 -28.92 -68.51
N VAL A 693 -58.01 -29.22 -69.79
CA VAL A 693 -58.68 -30.42 -70.30
C VAL A 693 -57.85 -31.08 -71.40
N CYS A 694 -58.06 -32.38 -71.61
CA CYS A 694 -57.62 -33.05 -72.83
C CYS A 694 -58.75 -32.99 -73.86
N THR A 695 -58.58 -32.18 -74.90
CA THR A 695 -59.61 -31.85 -75.90
C THR A 695 -60.35 -33.09 -76.45
N PRO A 696 -59.69 -34.15 -76.97
CA PRO A 696 -60.43 -35.30 -77.51
C PRO A 696 -61.06 -36.21 -76.45
N HIS A 697 -60.67 -36.08 -75.17
CA HIS A 697 -61.04 -37.02 -74.11
C HIS A 697 -61.89 -36.40 -72.99
N VAL A 698 -62.11 -35.08 -72.98
CA VAL A 698 -62.89 -34.42 -71.93
C VAL A 698 -64.38 -34.76 -72.00
N ALA A 699 -64.97 -34.79 -73.20
CA ALA A 699 -66.41 -35.08 -73.35
C ALA A 699 -66.78 -36.54 -73.01
N SER A 700 -65.96 -37.51 -73.42
CA SER A 700 -66.26 -38.94 -73.29
C SER A 700 -65.65 -39.61 -72.06
N LYS A 701 -64.47 -39.13 -71.60
CA LYS A 701 -63.71 -39.71 -70.47
C LYS A 701 -63.54 -38.75 -69.30
N LYS A 702 -64.02 -37.50 -69.41
CA LYS A 702 -63.87 -36.46 -68.38
C LYS A 702 -62.42 -36.19 -67.99
N MET A 703 -61.51 -36.33 -68.96
CA MET A 703 -60.07 -36.10 -68.75
C MET A 703 -59.78 -34.61 -68.58
N LYS A 704 -59.69 -34.17 -67.33
CA LYS A 704 -59.46 -32.78 -66.93
C LYS A 704 -58.62 -32.68 -65.67
N GLY A 705 -57.96 -31.55 -65.48
CA GLY A 705 -57.14 -31.27 -64.32
C GLY A 705 -57.24 -29.81 -63.88
N LYS A 706 -56.65 -29.51 -62.74
CA LYS A 706 -56.67 -28.19 -62.11
C LYS A 706 -55.32 -27.88 -61.49
N ILE A 707 -54.79 -26.69 -61.76
CA ILE A 707 -53.57 -26.18 -61.15
C ILE A 707 -53.97 -25.03 -60.24
N THR A 708 -53.68 -25.17 -58.94
CA THR A 708 -53.86 -24.10 -57.95
C THR A 708 -52.51 -23.48 -57.69
N VAL A 709 -52.34 -22.23 -58.11
CA VAL A 709 -51.12 -21.45 -57.87
C VAL A 709 -51.38 -20.55 -56.67
N LYS A 710 -50.65 -20.80 -55.59
CA LYS A 710 -50.72 -20.03 -54.34
C LYS A 710 -49.97 -18.72 -54.44
#